data_AF-A0A9Q9MDX5-F1
#
_entry.id   AF-A0A9Q9MDX5-F1
#
_cell.length_a   1.000
_cell.length_b   1.000
_cell.length_c   1.000
_cell.angle_alpha   90.00
_cell.angle_beta   90.00
_cell.angle_gamma   90.00
#
_symmetry.space_group_name_H-M   'P 1'
#
loop_
_entity.id
_entity.type
_entity.pdbx_description
1 polymer ?
#
loop_
_entity_poly.entity_id
_entity_poly.type
_entity_poly.pdbx_seq_one_letter_code
_entity_poly.pdbx_strand_id
1 'polypeptide(L)'
;MDLKKLLPGTCRALVGLVLVTIAADAALEGWIASVDLPDAPLRPQASVLYYRDGHTVLARVGVTSHRDVPLGAIPDGVRRAVVAAEDRDFHRHWGVSVRGVVRAVVADAGGDRQGASTITQQYVRNAYLTQQVSAGRKAREFALAVKLERSTSKDDILARYLNTIYYGRGAYGIAAAADAYFGVPVERLDAAQGAVLAAAVKDPSYFDPAVNPAEALDRWRWIVAAMGDTGLAYPAVLPPASRTGGAGGNGLVVDQVERELARHGVTSQQLHTGGLSVVTTLDATAQGAALDLVGTALRDQPDGLRAALVAVDPAGGAVRAYYGGGQGRGYYDDAAAPHPPAATFKPVALAAGLREGIAFLSRWDGRSPRLFADRGGAPLVNRDGVQCPDCTLQEAMVRSLNTPIYALTQRIGAGKVRAAALDLGVSPQYGGRPSLVDADGDPRPGRTRADIAIGRYPVSPADVATVYATFAAGGTRSERHFVVSAATAAGDVLWAAAPVRAAAVDPRVAADVTAVLRAVVDGRGLAPGRPAAGVTGSQQWGNTDDNQDAWMAGYTPQLAAAVWMGRLVPGPIRDAAGHPVEGETLPARLWRDFLHAALRDTAVAAFPAAAHVGRTDTGDAGQGDSPDDLAGGRAPAAAVGARPVLRAAGPGRTVALTFDDGPSQYTTAVLDLLRQYRIRATFCVVGEAVAADPARLRRIVADGHALCNHSTHHDALGHATAERVLGDITTTDAAIAAAAPGAAVTYFRAPYGDWGVSAKVAYDLGHTPIGWSVDPDDWTLPGAAEIVSRVERQLTPGAIVLVHDGGGDRRQTVEALATLIPRLLAAGWTFDVPAVTAPPVAVPSPTLEPESAQLPTAPPPSPTPAGSPVESLVPTPEPAPTSGSGVGGDG
;
A
#
# COMPACT_ATOMS: atom_id res chain seq x y z
N MET A 1 -74.18 27.76 -38.29
CA MET A 1 -73.98 26.29 -38.33
C MET A 1 -73.09 25.92 -37.16
N ASP A 2 -73.62 25.09 -36.25
CA ASP A 2 -73.03 24.78 -34.95
C ASP A 2 -71.92 23.72 -35.11
N LEU A 3 -70.66 24.13 -34.95
CA LEU A 3 -69.47 23.24 -35.05
C LEU A 3 -69.55 22.05 -34.07
N LYS A 4 -70.49 22.09 -33.11
CA LYS A 4 -70.82 21.02 -32.16
C LYS A 4 -71.44 19.75 -32.79
N LYS A 5 -71.87 19.76 -34.06
CA LYS A 5 -72.52 18.58 -34.70
C LYS A 5 -71.73 17.85 -35.80
N LEU A 6 -70.52 18.27 -36.16
CA LEU A 6 -69.84 17.75 -37.36
C LEU A 6 -68.71 16.73 -37.14
N LEU A 7 -68.23 16.50 -35.91
CA LEU A 7 -67.16 15.52 -35.63
C LEU A 7 -67.45 14.75 -34.32
N PRO A 8 -67.24 13.42 -34.28
CA PRO A 8 -67.40 12.61 -33.06
C PRO A 8 -66.45 13.11 -31.95
N GLY A 9 -66.80 12.89 -30.68
CA GLY A 9 -66.07 13.44 -29.52
C GLY A 9 -64.56 13.14 -29.50
N THR A 10 -64.15 12.01 -30.09
CA THR A 10 -62.76 11.61 -30.31
C THR A 10 -62.01 12.54 -31.26
N CYS A 11 -62.65 13.03 -32.33
CA CYS A 11 -62.04 13.96 -33.27
C CYS A 11 -61.87 15.37 -32.68
N ARG A 12 -62.75 15.81 -31.77
CA ARG A 12 -62.54 17.07 -31.03
C ARG A 12 -61.39 16.98 -30.04
N ALA A 13 -61.24 15.84 -29.38
CA ALA A 13 -60.10 15.58 -28.51
C ALA A 13 -58.78 15.54 -29.31
N LEU A 14 -58.78 14.92 -30.50
CA LEU A 14 -57.64 14.92 -31.41
C LEU A 14 -57.30 16.33 -31.93
N VAL A 15 -58.29 17.10 -32.38
CA VAL A 15 -58.06 18.48 -32.83
C VAL A 15 -57.59 19.36 -31.68
N GLY A 16 -58.16 19.20 -30.48
CA GLY A 16 -57.71 19.87 -29.27
C GLY A 16 -56.26 19.51 -28.91
N LEU A 17 -55.90 18.24 -28.97
CA LEU A 17 -54.53 17.77 -28.74
C LEU A 17 -53.55 18.35 -29.77
N VAL A 18 -53.92 18.36 -31.05
CA VAL A 18 -53.11 18.96 -32.13
C VAL A 18 -52.93 20.47 -31.93
N LEU A 19 -53.97 21.19 -31.53
CA LEU A 19 -53.87 22.62 -31.24
C LEU A 19 -52.99 22.90 -30.02
N VAL A 20 -53.09 22.06 -28.98
CA VAL A 20 -52.23 22.15 -27.80
C VAL A 20 -50.77 21.87 -28.16
N THR A 21 -50.49 20.88 -29.01
CA THR A 21 -49.12 20.57 -29.45
C THR A 21 -48.54 21.70 -30.31
N ILE A 22 -49.32 22.27 -31.24
CA ILE A 22 -48.88 23.41 -32.05
C ILE A 22 -48.60 24.63 -31.17
N ALA A 23 -49.47 24.91 -30.19
CA ALA A 23 -49.26 26.01 -29.26
C ALA A 23 -48.01 25.80 -28.37
N ALA A 24 -47.77 24.56 -27.94
CA ALA A 24 -46.58 24.19 -27.17
C ALA A 24 -45.29 24.33 -28.01
N ASP A 25 -45.31 23.89 -29.27
CA ASP A 25 -44.18 24.05 -30.20
C ASP A 25 -43.90 25.52 -30.49
N ALA A 26 -44.93 26.32 -30.78
CA ALA A 26 -44.79 27.76 -31.00
C ALA A 26 -44.26 28.48 -29.76
N ALA A 27 -44.70 28.09 -28.56
CA ALA A 27 -44.18 28.62 -27.31
C ALA A 27 -42.72 28.23 -27.08
N LEU A 28 -42.34 26.98 -27.37
CA LEU A 28 -40.96 26.50 -27.28
C LEU A 28 -40.04 27.22 -28.27
N GLU A 29 -40.45 27.36 -29.53
CA GLU A 29 -39.71 28.13 -30.55
C GLU A 29 -39.59 29.60 -30.18
N GLY A 30 -40.67 30.22 -29.69
CA GLY A 30 -40.65 31.60 -29.20
C GLY A 30 -39.68 31.79 -28.04
N TRP A 31 -39.63 30.82 -27.12
CA TRP A 31 -38.68 30.84 -26.01
C TRP A 31 -37.23 30.61 -26.47
N ILE A 32 -36.96 29.65 -27.36
CA ILE A 32 -35.62 29.42 -27.93
C ILE A 32 -35.14 30.70 -28.64
N ALA A 33 -36.02 31.33 -29.44
CA ALA A 33 -35.70 32.57 -30.14
C ALA A 33 -35.34 33.71 -29.17
N SER A 34 -36.00 33.78 -28.01
CA SER A 34 -35.73 34.78 -26.96
C SER A 34 -34.39 34.60 -26.24
N VAL A 35 -33.72 33.44 -26.37
CA VAL A 35 -32.39 33.21 -25.78
C VAL A 35 -31.32 33.67 -26.75
N ASP A 36 -30.59 34.74 -26.43
CA ASP A 36 -29.52 35.27 -27.28
C ASP A 36 -28.35 34.27 -27.40
N LEU A 37 -27.95 33.97 -28.64
CA LEU A 37 -26.72 33.24 -28.95
C LEU A 37 -25.63 34.30 -29.26
N PRO A 38 -24.57 34.41 -28.44
CA PRO A 38 -23.48 35.35 -28.69
C PRO A 38 -22.81 35.09 -30.05
N ASP A 39 -22.39 36.17 -30.75
CA ASP A 39 -21.77 36.10 -32.08
C ASP A 39 -20.46 35.29 -32.10
N ALA A 40 -19.76 35.25 -30.97
CA ALA A 40 -18.54 34.47 -30.81
C ALA A 40 -18.60 33.61 -29.53
N PRO A 41 -18.07 32.38 -29.55
CA PRO A 41 -17.88 31.60 -28.34
C PRO A 41 -16.92 32.33 -27.40
N LEU A 42 -17.17 32.20 -26.09
CA LEU A 42 -16.20 32.59 -25.07
C LEU A 42 -14.97 31.71 -25.24
N ARG A 43 -13.81 32.34 -25.40
CA ARG A 43 -12.54 31.61 -25.39
C ARG A 43 -12.37 30.98 -24.01
N PRO A 44 -11.89 29.72 -23.92
CA PRO A 44 -11.49 29.13 -22.65
C PRO A 44 -10.58 30.08 -21.88
N GLN A 45 -10.92 30.32 -20.61
CA GLN A 45 -10.13 31.17 -19.73
C GLN A 45 -9.43 30.30 -18.69
N ALA A 46 -8.17 30.61 -18.42
CA ALA A 46 -7.44 29.98 -17.33
C ALA A 46 -8.05 30.40 -15.99
N SER A 47 -8.42 29.42 -15.18
CA SER A 47 -8.80 29.61 -13.79
C SER A 47 -7.58 29.98 -12.95
N VAL A 48 -7.83 30.76 -11.91
CA VAL A 48 -6.79 31.23 -10.99
C VAL A 48 -7.05 30.61 -9.63
N LEU A 49 -6.05 29.90 -9.13
CA LEU A 49 -6.02 29.39 -7.76
C LEU A 49 -5.27 30.41 -6.91
N TYR A 50 -5.87 30.82 -5.81
CA TYR A 50 -5.31 31.73 -4.83
C TYR A 50 -4.95 30.97 -3.56
N TYR A 51 -3.96 31.48 -2.83
CA TYR A 51 -3.76 31.12 -1.43
C TYR A 51 -4.97 31.55 -0.58
N ARG A 52 -5.00 31.15 0.68
CA ARG A 52 -6.09 31.42 1.63
C ARG A 52 -6.42 32.89 1.87
N ASP A 53 -5.52 33.80 1.48
CA ASP A 53 -5.73 35.24 1.56
C ASP A 53 -6.68 35.77 0.47
N GLY A 54 -7.00 34.91 -0.52
CA GLY A 54 -7.92 35.20 -1.61
C GLY A 54 -7.38 36.11 -2.71
N HIS A 55 -6.11 36.53 -2.65
CA HIS A 55 -5.53 37.47 -3.61
C HIS A 55 -4.12 37.13 -4.08
N THR A 56 -3.31 36.41 -3.28
CA THR A 56 -2.01 35.92 -3.74
C THR A 56 -2.22 34.71 -4.64
N VAL A 57 -1.76 34.80 -5.89
CA VAL A 57 -1.92 33.73 -6.88
C VAL A 57 -1.02 32.55 -6.54
N LEU A 58 -1.61 31.37 -6.36
CA LEU A 58 -0.93 30.09 -6.18
C LEU A 58 -0.59 29.44 -7.52
N ALA A 59 -1.58 29.35 -8.42
CA ALA A 59 -1.41 28.76 -9.75
C ALA A 59 -2.45 29.30 -10.74
N ARG A 60 -2.17 29.10 -12.03
CA ARG A 60 -3.13 29.31 -13.12
C ARG A 60 -3.31 28.00 -13.86
N VAL A 61 -4.54 27.55 -14.00
CA VAL A 61 -4.89 26.29 -14.68
C VAL A 61 -5.82 26.57 -15.84
N GLY A 62 -5.45 26.13 -17.02
CA GLY A 62 -6.25 26.35 -18.22
C GLY A 62 -5.42 26.69 -19.45
N VAL A 63 -6.11 27.03 -20.53
CA VAL A 63 -5.51 27.40 -21.82
C VAL A 63 -4.70 28.68 -21.68
N THR A 64 -3.38 28.60 -21.85
CA THR A 64 -2.50 29.78 -21.99
C THR A 64 -2.14 30.07 -23.45
N SER A 65 -2.26 29.07 -24.34
CA SER A 65 -2.08 29.17 -25.79
C SER A 65 -2.96 28.13 -26.48
N HIS A 66 -3.59 28.51 -27.59
CA HIS A 66 -4.54 27.67 -28.34
C HIS A 66 -4.10 27.54 -29.79
N ARG A 67 -4.13 26.31 -30.33
CA ARG A 67 -3.85 26.02 -31.74
C ARG A 67 -4.98 25.17 -32.30
N ASP A 68 -5.88 25.82 -33.02
CA ASP A 68 -6.93 25.14 -33.76
C ASP A 68 -6.36 24.32 -34.92
N VAL A 69 -6.85 23.09 -35.06
CA VAL A 69 -6.63 22.26 -36.25
C VAL A 69 -7.95 22.05 -37.00
N PRO A 70 -7.96 22.15 -38.34
CA PRO A 70 -9.16 21.92 -39.13
C PRO A 70 -9.58 20.44 -39.03
N LEU A 71 -10.88 20.15 -39.15
CA LEU A 71 -11.40 18.79 -39.01
C LEU A 71 -10.73 17.78 -39.95
N GLY A 72 -10.40 18.21 -41.17
CA GLY A 72 -9.74 17.36 -42.17
C GLY A 72 -8.31 16.93 -41.82
N ALA A 73 -7.65 17.63 -40.88
CA ALA A 73 -6.35 17.21 -40.35
C ALA A 73 -6.48 16.11 -39.28
N ILE A 74 -7.69 15.91 -38.73
CA ILE A 74 -7.96 14.92 -37.69
C ILE A 74 -8.33 13.59 -38.37
N PRO A 75 -7.58 12.50 -38.16
CA PRO A 75 -7.86 11.20 -38.78
C PRO A 75 -9.29 10.69 -38.49
N ASP A 76 -9.89 9.98 -39.46
CA ASP A 76 -11.28 9.50 -39.36
C ASP A 76 -11.50 8.61 -38.13
N GLY A 77 -10.58 7.69 -37.86
CA GLY A 77 -10.64 6.81 -36.68
C GLY A 77 -10.73 7.58 -35.36
N VAL A 78 -10.03 8.71 -35.24
CA VAL A 78 -10.08 9.58 -34.05
C VAL A 78 -11.43 10.28 -33.94
N ARG A 79 -11.95 10.81 -35.05
CA ARG A 79 -13.27 11.44 -35.11
C ARG A 79 -14.37 10.45 -34.71
N ARG A 80 -14.33 9.23 -35.27
CA ARG A 80 -15.27 8.15 -34.95
C ARG A 80 -15.18 7.73 -33.48
N ALA A 81 -13.98 7.68 -32.90
CA ALA A 81 -13.80 7.32 -31.50
C ALA A 81 -14.53 8.29 -30.55
N VAL A 82 -14.35 9.60 -30.76
CA VAL A 82 -15.02 10.63 -29.95
C VAL A 82 -16.54 10.59 -30.15
N VAL A 83 -17.01 10.49 -31.39
CA VAL A 83 -18.45 10.37 -31.69
C VAL A 83 -19.04 9.10 -31.06
N ALA A 84 -18.35 7.95 -31.15
CA ALA A 84 -18.81 6.71 -30.55
C ALA A 84 -18.86 6.77 -29.01
N ALA A 85 -17.92 7.51 -28.41
CA ALA A 85 -17.80 7.67 -26.97
C ALA A 85 -18.84 8.62 -26.37
N GLU A 86 -19.06 9.77 -27.02
CA GLU A 86 -19.83 10.89 -26.49
C GLU A 86 -21.23 11.00 -27.09
N ASP A 87 -21.41 10.70 -28.38
CA ASP A 87 -22.68 10.98 -29.10
C ASP A 87 -22.84 10.14 -30.38
N ARG A 88 -23.25 8.87 -30.24
CA ARG A 88 -23.36 7.91 -31.36
C ARG A 88 -24.32 8.33 -32.47
N ASP A 89 -25.31 9.17 -32.14
CA ASP A 89 -26.30 9.67 -33.09
C ASP A 89 -25.98 11.11 -33.55
N PHE A 90 -24.74 11.60 -33.33
CA PHE A 90 -24.35 12.99 -33.54
C PHE A 90 -24.84 13.56 -34.87
N HIS A 91 -24.65 12.84 -35.98
CA HIS A 91 -25.03 13.32 -37.31
C HIS A 91 -26.54 13.25 -37.61
N ARG A 92 -27.35 12.64 -36.73
CA ARG A 92 -28.78 12.38 -36.97
C ARG A 92 -29.72 13.29 -36.16
N HIS A 93 -29.23 13.93 -35.10
CA HIS A 93 -30.04 14.81 -34.26
C HIS A 93 -29.76 16.30 -34.56
N TRP A 94 -30.63 17.19 -34.07
CA TRP A 94 -30.60 18.64 -34.32
C TRP A 94 -30.10 19.41 -33.08
N GLY A 95 -28.93 19.03 -32.56
CA GLY A 95 -28.38 19.57 -31.30
C GLY A 95 -28.81 18.87 -30.02
N VAL A 96 -29.96 18.20 -29.98
CA VAL A 96 -30.42 17.45 -28.79
C VAL A 96 -30.92 16.06 -29.19
N SER A 97 -30.52 15.03 -28.44
CA SER A 97 -30.94 13.65 -28.70
C SER A 97 -32.22 13.31 -27.93
N VAL A 98 -33.37 13.29 -28.62
CA VAL A 98 -34.67 12.90 -28.03
C VAL A 98 -34.62 11.46 -27.49
N ARG A 99 -34.00 10.54 -28.23
CA ARG A 99 -33.77 9.16 -27.78
C ARG A 99 -32.83 9.10 -26.58
N GLY A 100 -31.81 9.95 -26.53
CA GLY A 100 -30.89 10.07 -25.40
C GLY A 100 -31.59 10.55 -24.12
N VAL A 101 -32.45 11.57 -24.23
CA VAL A 101 -33.24 12.09 -23.11
C VAL A 101 -34.20 11.02 -22.57
N VAL A 102 -34.97 10.35 -23.44
CA VAL A 102 -35.88 9.27 -23.03
C VAL A 102 -35.12 8.11 -22.38
N ARG A 103 -33.97 7.70 -22.95
CA ARG A 103 -33.12 6.64 -22.38
C ARG A 103 -32.60 7.00 -21.00
N ALA A 104 -32.13 8.23 -20.80
CA ALA A 104 -31.64 8.65 -19.48
C ALA A 104 -32.75 8.71 -18.44
N VAL A 105 -33.96 9.16 -18.79
CA VAL A 105 -35.11 9.11 -17.87
C VAL A 105 -35.44 7.68 -17.44
N VAL A 106 -35.38 6.72 -18.37
CA VAL A 106 -35.63 5.29 -18.09
C VAL A 106 -34.47 4.66 -17.28
N ALA A 107 -33.23 5.02 -17.58
CA ALA A 107 -32.04 4.51 -16.87
C ALA A 107 -31.91 5.09 -15.44
N ASP A 108 -32.22 6.37 -15.25
CA ASP A 108 -32.24 7.03 -13.94
C ASP A 108 -33.30 6.42 -13.00
N ALA A 109 -34.42 5.92 -13.56
CA ALA A 109 -35.42 5.17 -12.80
C ALA A 109 -34.92 3.78 -12.35
N GLY A 110 -33.87 3.25 -12.99
CA GLY A 110 -33.20 1.99 -12.65
C GLY A 110 -31.92 2.14 -11.81
N GLY A 111 -31.50 3.37 -11.48
CA GLY A 111 -30.31 3.65 -10.67
C GLY A 111 -29.00 3.87 -11.45
N ASP A 112 -28.99 3.69 -12.77
CA ASP A 112 -27.83 3.89 -13.64
C ASP A 112 -27.87 5.28 -14.30
N ARG A 113 -27.12 6.25 -13.75
CA ARG A 113 -27.02 7.60 -14.32
C ARG A 113 -26.14 7.62 -15.57
N GLN A 114 -26.75 7.51 -16.75
CA GLN A 114 -26.08 7.75 -18.03
C GLN A 114 -26.28 9.20 -18.51
N GLY A 115 -25.21 9.84 -18.99
CA GLY A 115 -25.28 11.19 -19.54
C GLY A 115 -26.00 11.23 -20.90
N ALA A 116 -27.08 12.00 -21.01
CA ALA A 116 -27.85 12.21 -22.25
C ALA A 116 -27.38 13.38 -23.12
N SER A 117 -26.27 14.04 -22.78
CA SER A 117 -25.88 15.30 -23.44
C SER A 117 -25.13 15.05 -24.75
N THR A 118 -25.54 15.72 -25.82
CA THR A 118 -24.91 15.65 -27.16
C THR A 118 -23.58 16.39 -27.21
N ILE A 119 -22.74 16.12 -28.22
CA ILE A 119 -21.50 16.88 -28.45
C ILE A 119 -21.80 18.39 -28.57
N THR A 120 -22.88 18.77 -29.24
CA THR A 120 -23.31 20.17 -29.38
C THR A 120 -23.65 20.80 -28.04
N GLN A 121 -24.39 20.10 -27.18
CA GLN A 121 -24.71 20.56 -25.83
C GLN A 121 -23.46 20.71 -24.97
N GLN A 122 -22.52 19.76 -25.06
CA GLN A 122 -21.25 19.83 -24.36
C GLN A 122 -20.38 20.99 -24.85
N TYR A 123 -20.32 21.23 -26.16
CA TYR A 123 -19.63 22.39 -26.74
C TYR A 123 -20.26 23.70 -26.26
N VAL A 124 -21.59 23.82 -26.30
CA VAL A 124 -22.29 25.01 -25.79
C VAL A 124 -21.98 25.28 -24.32
N ARG A 125 -21.98 24.23 -23.50
CA ARG A 125 -21.61 24.33 -22.09
C ARG A 125 -20.17 24.82 -21.91
N ASN A 126 -19.24 24.30 -22.71
CA ASN A 126 -17.81 24.57 -22.59
C ASN A 126 -17.34 25.84 -23.33
N ALA A 127 -18.18 26.46 -24.16
CA ALA A 127 -17.82 27.61 -24.98
C ALA A 127 -18.76 28.82 -24.83
N TYR A 128 -20.00 28.66 -24.37
CA TYR A 128 -20.97 29.77 -24.26
C TYR A 128 -21.53 29.95 -22.85
N LEU A 129 -21.62 28.87 -22.07
CA LEU A 129 -22.18 28.87 -20.73
C LEU A 129 -21.16 28.57 -19.63
N THR A 130 -19.87 28.72 -19.94
CA THR A 130 -18.75 28.39 -19.04
C THR A 130 -18.83 29.09 -17.68
N GLN A 131 -19.44 30.28 -17.63
CA GLN A 131 -19.52 31.13 -16.43
C GLN A 131 -20.88 31.05 -15.71
N GLN A 132 -21.85 30.25 -16.19
CA GLN A 132 -23.20 30.18 -15.62
C GLN A 132 -23.45 28.88 -14.83
N VAL A 133 -24.21 28.99 -13.73
CA VAL A 133 -24.46 27.86 -12.79
C VAL A 133 -25.95 27.67 -12.44
N SER A 134 -26.84 28.58 -12.87
CA SER A 134 -28.24 28.58 -12.43
C SER A 134 -29.04 27.33 -12.83
N ALA A 135 -30.13 27.04 -12.11
CA ALA A 135 -31.07 25.96 -12.46
C ALA A 135 -31.63 26.07 -13.90
N GLY A 136 -31.68 27.28 -14.46
CA GLY A 136 -32.06 27.56 -15.85
C GLY A 136 -30.95 27.31 -16.88
N ARG A 137 -29.71 27.04 -16.46
CA ARG A 137 -28.56 26.81 -17.37
C ARG A 137 -28.84 25.66 -18.33
N LYS A 138 -29.39 24.54 -17.85
CA LYS A 138 -29.62 23.36 -18.71
C LYS A 138 -30.66 23.65 -19.80
N ALA A 139 -31.65 24.48 -19.49
CA ALA A 139 -32.61 24.98 -20.47
C ALA A 139 -31.92 25.90 -21.49
N ARG A 140 -31.08 26.83 -21.04
CA ARG A 140 -30.27 27.67 -21.96
C ARG A 140 -29.32 26.85 -22.83
N GLU A 141 -28.69 25.81 -22.27
CA GLU A 141 -27.82 24.87 -23.00
C GLU A 141 -28.60 24.19 -24.13
N PHE A 142 -29.84 23.75 -23.85
CA PHE A 142 -30.75 23.23 -24.87
C PHE A 142 -31.03 24.26 -25.97
N ALA A 143 -31.48 25.47 -25.60
CA ALA A 143 -31.84 26.50 -26.58
C ALA A 143 -30.64 26.91 -27.46
N LEU A 144 -29.47 27.10 -26.85
CA LEU A 144 -28.24 27.46 -27.56
C LEU A 144 -27.72 26.33 -28.45
N ALA A 145 -27.83 25.06 -28.02
CA ALA A 145 -27.45 23.92 -28.86
C ALA A 145 -28.32 23.81 -30.12
N VAL A 146 -29.63 24.02 -29.97
CA VAL A 146 -30.57 24.05 -31.10
C VAL A 146 -30.26 25.21 -32.04
N LYS A 147 -30.00 26.42 -31.51
CA LYS A 147 -29.66 27.59 -32.33
C LYS A 147 -28.34 27.39 -33.07
N LEU A 148 -27.32 26.87 -32.39
CA LEU A 148 -26.00 26.64 -32.99
C LEU A 148 -26.09 25.66 -34.16
N GLU A 149 -26.87 24.59 -34.04
CA GLU A 149 -27.07 23.60 -35.11
C GLU A 149 -27.87 24.11 -36.30
N ARG A 150 -28.67 25.18 -36.12
CA ARG A 150 -29.35 25.84 -37.24
C ARG A 150 -28.40 26.72 -38.05
N SER A 151 -27.32 27.21 -37.45
CA SER A 151 -26.40 28.18 -38.06
C SER A 151 -25.00 27.65 -38.33
N THR A 152 -24.66 26.43 -37.90
CA THR A 152 -23.30 25.88 -37.97
C THR A 152 -23.36 24.40 -38.36
N SER A 153 -22.47 23.98 -39.27
CA SER A 153 -22.44 22.60 -39.76
C SER A 153 -22.00 21.62 -38.68
N LYS A 154 -22.39 20.34 -38.80
CA LYS A 154 -21.94 19.26 -37.90
C LYS A 154 -20.42 19.15 -37.83
N ASP A 155 -19.77 19.29 -38.98
CA ASP A 155 -18.32 19.20 -39.08
C ASP A 155 -17.64 20.37 -38.37
N ASP A 156 -18.16 21.59 -38.52
CA ASP A 156 -17.65 22.75 -37.79
C ASP A 156 -17.87 22.63 -36.28
N ILE A 157 -19.03 22.11 -35.85
CA ILE A 157 -19.32 21.86 -34.44
C ILE A 157 -18.34 20.83 -33.87
N LEU A 158 -18.12 19.72 -34.57
CA LEU A 158 -17.17 18.68 -34.15
C LEU A 158 -15.74 19.21 -34.11
N ALA A 159 -15.32 19.99 -35.12
CA ALA A 159 -13.99 20.61 -35.16
C ALA A 159 -13.77 21.52 -33.95
N ARG A 160 -14.74 22.42 -33.69
CA ARG A 160 -14.66 23.36 -32.57
C ARG A 160 -14.66 22.62 -31.23
N TYR A 161 -15.48 21.57 -31.09
CA TYR A 161 -15.51 20.73 -29.90
C TYR A 161 -14.15 20.08 -29.63
N LEU A 162 -13.59 19.37 -30.62
CA LEU A 162 -12.30 18.68 -30.51
C LEU A 162 -11.13 19.63 -30.20
N ASN A 163 -11.21 20.89 -30.62
CA ASN A 163 -10.19 21.89 -30.31
C ASN A 163 -10.40 22.62 -28.97
N THR A 164 -11.56 22.48 -28.32
CA THR A 164 -11.91 23.24 -27.12
C THR A 164 -11.84 22.41 -25.83
N ILE A 165 -12.19 21.13 -25.89
CA ILE A 165 -12.28 20.30 -24.69
C ILE A 165 -10.91 20.02 -24.06
N TYR A 166 -10.93 19.80 -22.75
CA TYR A 166 -9.77 19.41 -21.97
C TYR A 166 -9.62 17.89 -21.99
N TYR A 167 -8.45 17.41 -22.41
CA TYR A 167 -8.15 15.98 -22.51
C TYR A 167 -7.35 15.45 -21.32
N GLY A 168 -7.04 16.29 -20.32
CA GLY A 168 -6.15 15.91 -19.21
C GLY A 168 -4.71 16.36 -19.48
N ARG A 169 -3.80 16.20 -18.51
CA ARG A 169 -2.36 16.52 -18.65
C ARG A 169 -2.03 17.94 -19.15
N GLY A 170 -2.90 18.92 -18.87
CA GLY A 170 -2.74 20.27 -19.42
C GLY A 170 -2.93 20.36 -20.94
N ALA A 171 -3.49 19.34 -21.59
CA ALA A 171 -3.77 19.31 -23.01
C ALA A 171 -5.19 19.82 -23.33
N TYR A 172 -5.24 20.97 -24.00
CA TYR A 172 -6.49 21.60 -24.44
C TYR A 172 -6.59 21.51 -25.95
N GLY A 173 -7.63 20.84 -26.41
CA GLY A 173 -7.78 20.50 -27.81
C GLY A 173 -6.95 19.29 -28.26
N ILE A 174 -7.43 18.66 -29.32
CA ILE A 174 -6.93 17.37 -29.81
C ILE A 174 -5.46 17.39 -30.22
N ALA A 175 -4.95 18.52 -30.74
CA ALA A 175 -3.56 18.64 -31.15
C ALA A 175 -2.61 18.60 -29.94
N ALA A 176 -2.96 19.30 -28.85
CA ALA A 176 -2.19 19.26 -27.61
C ALA A 176 -2.29 17.86 -26.96
N ALA A 177 -3.43 17.19 -27.11
CA ALA A 177 -3.64 15.84 -26.58
C ALA A 177 -2.81 14.78 -27.32
N ALA A 178 -2.73 14.87 -28.66
CA ALA A 178 -1.88 14.02 -29.49
C ALA A 178 -0.42 14.05 -29.03
N ASP A 179 0.08 15.26 -28.78
CA ASP A 179 1.44 15.48 -28.28
C ASP A 179 1.60 15.03 -26.81
N ALA A 180 0.65 15.33 -25.92
CA ALA A 180 0.75 15.00 -24.50
C ALA A 180 0.64 13.49 -24.18
N TYR A 181 -0.11 12.73 -24.98
CA TYR A 181 -0.32 11.30 -24.77
C TYR A 181 0.60 10.44 -25.63
N PHE A 182 0.99 10.90 -26.82
CA PHE A 182 1.70 10.08 -27.80
C PHE A 182 2.93 10.76 -28.42
N GLY A 183 3.15 12.06 -28.19
CA GLY A 183 4.30 12.80 -28.75
C GLY A 183 4.28 12.89 -30.27
N VAL A 184 3.09 12.82 -30.89
CA VAL A 184 2.91 12.85 -32.35
C VAL A 184 2.03 14.03 -32.79
N PRO A 185 2.23 14.53 -34.03
CA PRO A 185 1.27 15.43 -34.66
C PRO A 185 -0.13 14.80 -34.77
N VAL A 186 -1.18 15.61 -34.72
CA VAL A 186 -2.58 15.14 -34.74
C VAL A 186 -2.90 14.28 -35.97
N GLU A 187 -2.27 14.60 -37.11
CA GLU A 187 -2.46 13.92 -38.39
C GLU A 187 -1.93 12.47 -38.38
N ARG A 188 -1.06 12.14 -37.41
CA ARG A 188 -0.45 10.81 -37.25
C ARG A 188 -1.16 9.93 -36.23
N LEU A 189 -2.23 10.41 -35.61
CA LEU A 189 -3.00 9.60 -34.70
C LEU A 189 -3.72 8.45 -35.44
N ASP A 190 -3.76 7.28 -34.81
CA ASP A 190 -4.60 6.17 -35.28
C ASP A 190 -5.91 6.05 -34.48
N ALA A 191 -6.76 5.09 -34.85
CA ALA A 191 -8.04 4.85 -34.21
C ALA A 191 -7.90 4.40 -32.74
N ALA A 192 -6.86 3.63 -32.41
CA ALA A 192 -6.61 3.12 -31.06
C ALA A 192 -6.19 4.25 -30.13
N GLN A 193 -5.30 5.13 -30.59
CA GLN A 193 -4.90 6.36 -29.92
C GLN A 193 -6.08 7.32 -29.77
N GLY A 194 -6.90 7.47 -30.82
CA GLY A 194 -8.13 8.25 -30.78
C GLY A 194 -9.11 7.78 -29.70
N ALA A 195 -9.25 6.46 -29.50
CA ALA A 195 -10.08 5.89 -28.44
C ALA A 195 -9.53 6.16 -27.04
N VAL A 196 -8.20 6.26 -26.85
CA VAL A 196 -7.60 6.67 -25.56
C VAL A 196 -7.95 8.13 -25.27
N LEU A 197 -7.79 9.01 -26.26
CA LEU A 197 -8.13 10.43 -26.10
C LEU A 197 -9.63 10.61 -25.84
N ALA A 198 -10.49 9.85 -26.53
CA ALA A 198 -11.94 9.86 -26.31
C ALA A 198 -12.31 9.34 -24.90
N ALA A 199 -11.59 8.36 -24.35
CA ALA A 199 -11.82 7.87 -22.99
C ALA A 199 -11.57 8.96 -21.95
N ALA A 200 -10.52 9.77 -22.14
CA ALA A 200 -10.15 10.85 -21.23
C ALA A 200 -11.21 11.95 -21.15
N VAL A 201 -11.95 12.25 -22.23
CA VAL A 201 -12.91 13.38 -22.26
C VAL A 201 -13.94 13.36 -21.13
N LYS A 202 -14.45 12.16 -20.77
CA LYS A 202 -15.50 12.01 -19.76
C LYS A 202 -15.06 12.48 -18.37
N ASP A 203 -13.86 12.10 -17.98
CA ASP A 203 -13.21 12.49 -16.72
C ASP A 203 -11.69 12.43 -16.94
N PRO A 204 -11.08 13.56 -17.35
CA PRO A 204 -9.69 13.56 -17.82
C PRO A 204 -8.67 13.16 -16.78
N SER A 205 -8.97 13.37 -15.51
CA SER A 205 -8.08 13.01 -14.40
C SER A 205 -8.26 11.55 -14.01
N TYR A 206 -9.49 11.04 -14.03
CA TYR A 206 -9.80 9.65 -13.68
C TYR A 206 -9.39 8.66 -14.78
N PHE A 207 -9.66 8.96 -16.05
CA PHE A 207 -9.36 8.05 -17.17
C PHE A 207 -7.96 8.25 -17.77
N ASP A 208 -7.06 8.96 -17.09
CA ASP A 208 -5.66 9.02 -17.49
C ASP A 208 -5.00 7.64 -17.28
N PRO A 209 -4.42 7.00 -18.32
CA PRO A 209 -3.76 5.70 -18.20
C PRO A 209 -2.60 5.65 -17.21
N ALA A 210 -2.00 6.80 -16.88
CA ALA A 210 -0.93 6.89 -15.87
C ALA A 210 -1.48 6.95 -14.43
N VAL A 211 -2.76 7.29 -14.25
CA VAL A 211 -3.43 7.39 -12.96
C VAL A 211 -4.23 6.13 -12.67
N ASN A 212 -5.14 5.74 -13.57
CA ASN A 212 -5.99 4.55 -13.43
C ASN A 212 -5.93 3.69 -14.71
N PRO A 213 -4.87 2.88 -14.90
CA PRO A 213 -4.64 2.14 -16.13
C PRO A 213 -5.75 1.12 -16.44
N ALA A 214 -6.30 0.45 -15.43
CA ALA A 214 -7.34 -0.56 -15.63
C ALA A 214 -8.66 0.07 -16.12
N GLU A 215 -9.07 1.16 -15.47
CA GLU A 215 -10.28 1.91 -15.77
C GLU A 215 -10.18 2.61 -17.13
N ALA A 216 -9.01 3.15 -17.46
CA ALA A 216 -8.72 3.70 -18.77
C ALA A 216 -8.80 2.63 -19.87
N LEU A 217 -8.24 1.44 -19.63
CA LEU A 217 -8.29 0.31 -20.54
C LEU A 217 -9.72 -0.20 -20.76
N ASP A 218 -10.51 -0.34 -19.70
CA ASP A 218 -11.89 -0.81 -19.80
C ASP A 218 -12.78 0.19 -20.53
N ARG A 219 -12.60 1.50 -20.25
CA ARG A 219 -13.29 2.56 -21.00
C ARG A 219 -12.88 2.55 -22.47
N TRP A 220 -11.60 2.37 -22.76
CA TRP A 220 -11.09 2.26 -24.13
C TRP A 220 -11.71 1.08 -24.87
N ARG A 221 -11.75 -0.11 -24.26
CA ARG A 221 -12.37 -1.32 -24.86
C ARG A 221 -13.83 -1.08 -25.22
N TRP A 222 -14.56 -0.42 -24.32
CA TRP A 222 -15.95 -0.05 -24.58
C TRP A 222 -16.10 0.90 -25.77
N ILE A 223 -15.21 1.89 -25.92
CA ILE A 223 -15.21 2.84 -27.05
C ILE A 223 -14.88 2.11 -28.36
N VAL A 224 -13.85 1.27 -28.36
CA VAL A 224 -13.45 0.48 -29.53
C VAL A 224 -14.59 -0.44 -30.00
N ALA A 225 -15.26 -1.12 -29.06
CA ALA A 225 -16.45 -1.91 -29.37
C ALA A 225 -17.60 -1.04 -29.92
N ALA A 226 -17.77 0.17 -29.39
CA ALA A 226 -18.77 1.12 -29.87
C ALA A 226 -18.50 1.65 -31.29
N MET A 227 -17.23 1.69 -31.70
CA MET A 227 -16.81 2.03 -33.06
C MET A 227 -17.06 0.88 -34.05
N GLY A 228 -17.25 -0.34 -33.56
CA GLY A 228 -17.32 -1.56 -34.38
C GLY A 228 -15.95 -2.14 -34.76
N ASP A 229 -14.86 -1.67 -34.13
CA ASP A 229 -13.47 -1.97 -34.52
C ASP A 229 -12.80 -2.94 -33.53
N THR A 230 -13.29 -4.19 -33.40
CA THR A 230 -12.87 -5.14 -32.33
C THR A 230 -11.44 -5.69 -32.44
N GLY A 231 -10.66 -5.31 -33.44
CA GLY A 231 -9.30 -5.80 -33.69
C GLY A 231 -8.17 -4.87 -33.25
N LEU A 232 -8.47 -3.73 -32.63
CA LEU A 232 -7.45 -2.77 -32.21
C LEU A 232 -6.69 -3.26 -30.97
N ALA A 233 -5.39 -2.95 -30.90
CA ALA A 233 -4.57 -3.16 -29.71
C ALA A 233 -4.50 -1.87 -28.89
N TYR A 234 -4.41 -2.00 -27.56
CA TYR A 234 -4.25 -0.83 -26.68
C TYR A 234 -2.89 -0.17 -26.96
N PRO A 235 -2.85 1.13 -27.30
CA PRO A 235 -1.62 1.77 -27.72
C PRO A 235 -0.72 2.05 -26.51
N ALA A 236 0.59 2.16 -26.75
CA ALA A 236 1.51 2.69 -25.74
C ALA A 236 1.21 4.18 -25.51
N VAL A 237 1.06 4.58 -24.24
CA VAL A 237 0.79 5.96 -23.83
C VAL A 237 2.01 6.50 -23.09
N LEU A 238 2.46 7.70 -23.45
CA LEU A 238 3.57 8.36 -22.77
C LEU A 238 3.21 8.63 -21.30
N PRO A 239 4.19 8.66 -20.37
CA PRO A 239 3.96 9.21 -19.04
C PRO A 239 3.67 10.73 -19.14
N PRO A 240 2.94 11.32 -18.18
CA PRO A 240 2.74 12.77 -18.11
C PRO A 240 4.09 13.50 -18.08
N ALA A 241 4.29 14.47 -18.98
CA ALA A 241 5.48 15.30 -18.99
C ALA A 241 5.36 16.43 -17.95
N SER A 242 6.49 16.82 -17.33
CA SER A 242 6.63 18.03 -16.51
C SER A 242 6.35 19.29 -17.34
N ARG A 243 5.07 19.66 -17.50
CA ARG A 243 4.68 20.88 -18.22
C ARG A 243 4.40 22.00 -17.22
N THR A 244 4.94 23.16 -17.56
CA THR A 244 5.13 24.41 -16.80
C THR A 244 3.85 25.15 -16.38
N GLY A 245 2.69 24.47 -16.28
CA GLY A 245 1.43 25.04 -15.80
C GLY A 245 1.30 25.16 -14.28
N GLY A 246 2.36 24.77 -13.56
CA GLY A 246 2.52 24.89 -12.10
C GLY A 246 3.93 24.42 -11.77
N ALA A 247 4.93 25.27 -12.00
CA ALA A 247 6.33 24.91 -11.78
C ALA A 247 6.58 24.56 -10.30
N GLY A 248 7.25 23.45 -10.04
CA GLY A 248 7.69 23.03 -8.70
C GLY A 248 6.61 22.34 -7.84
N GLY A 249 6.86 22.24 -6.53
CA GLY A 249 6.04 21.47 -5.58
C GLY A 249 4.56 21.88 -5.47
N ASN A 250 4.16 23.04 -6.01
CA ASN A 250 2.77 23.47 -6.06
C ASN A 250 1.91 22.70 -7.08
N GLY A 251 2.52 22.01 -8.05
CA GLY A 251 1.74 21.25 -9.04
C GLY A 251 0.83 20.20 -8.40
N LEU A 252 1.35 19.42 -7.45
CA LEU A 252 0.57 18.39 -6.76
C LEU A 252 -0.58 18.98 -5.92
N VAL A 253 -0.42 20.22 -5.41
CA VAL A 253 -1.53 20.94 -4.75
C VAL A 253 -2.69 21.16 -5.70
N VAL A 254 -2.40 21.53 -6.94
CA VAL A 254 -3.43 21.73 -7.96
C VAL A 254 -4.17 20.43 -8.25
N ASP A 255 -3.46 19.30 -8.30
CA ASP A 255 -4.09 17.99 -8.51
C ASP A 255 -5.00 17.60 -7.33
N GLN A 256 -4.61 17.94 -6.09
CA GLN A 256 -5.47 17.76 -4.91
C GLN A 256 -6.72 18.66 -4.97
N VAL A 257 -6.56 19.93 -5.36
CA VAL A 257 -7.68 20.88 -5.55
C VAL A 257 -8.66 20.37 -6.61
N GLU A 258 -8.16 19.89 -7.74
CA GLU A 258 -8.98 19.35 -8.82
C GLU A 258 -9.75 18.10 -8.37
N ARG A 259 -9.09 17.16 -7.69
CA ARG A 259 -9.74 15.97 -7.12
C ARG A 259 -10.82 16.32 -6.09
N GLU A 260 -10.58 17.33 -5.25
CA GLU A 260 -11.56 17.80 -4.26
C GLU A 260 -12.78 18.43 -4.92
N LEU A 261 -12.57 19.33 -5.88
CA LEU A 261 -13.64 19.98 -6.63
C LEU A 261 -14.47 18.98 -7.45
N ALA A 262 -13.82 17.99 -8.07
CA ALA A 262 -14.50 16.94 -8.83
C ALA A 262 -15.46 16.12 -7.96
N ARG A 263 -15.07 15.77 -6.72
CA ARG A 263 -15.94 15.08 -5.75
C ARG A 263 -17.19 15.89 -5.38
N HIS A 264 -17.14 17.21 -5.57
CA HIS A 264 -18.25 18.12 -5.29
C HIS A 264 -18.98 18.61 -6.54
N GLY A 265 -18.74 17.98 -7.70
CA GLY A 265 -19.49 18.24 -8.94
C GLY A 265 -18.96 19.42 -9.76
N VAL A 266 -17.82 20.00 -9.40
CA VAL A 266 -17.09 20.94 -10.26
C VAL A 266 -16.12 20.14 -11.12
N THR A 267 -16.46 19.96 -12.39
CA THR A 267 -15.70 19.08 -13.28
C THR A 267 -14.33 19.65 -13.64
N SER A 268 -13.38 18.78 -13.98
CA SER A 268 -12.08 19.20 -14.54
C SER A 268 -12.27 20.15 -15.71
N GLN A 269 -13.23 19.88 -16.60
CA GLN A 269 -13.56 20.77 -17.70
C GLN A 269 -13.92 22.18 -17.22
N GLN A 270 -14.78 22.33 -16.19
CA GLN A 270 -15.13 23.64 -15.63
C GLN A 270 -13.90 24.34 -15.02
N LEU A 271 -13.09 23.61 -14.27
CA LEU A 271 -11.85 24.15 -13.69
C LEU A 271 -10.86 24.61 -14.76
N HIS A 272 -10.79 23.91 -15.88
CA HIS A 272 -9.74 24.12 -16.88
C HIS A 272 -10.13 25.09 -18.00
N THR A 273 -11.43 25.31 -18.25
CA THR A 273 -11.89 26.23 -19.31
C THR A 273 -12.80 27.35 -18.81
N GLY A 274 -13.25 27.31 -17.55
CA GLY A 274 -14.28 28.18 -17.00
C GLY A 274 -13.82 29.54 -16.47
N GLY A 275 -12.51 29.80 -16.38
CA GLY A 275 -11.99 31.03 -15.78
C GLY A 275 -12.39 31.20 -14.32
N LEU A 276 -12.40 30.11 -13.55
CA LEU A 276 -12.82 30.09 -12.15
C LEU A 276 -11.82 30.85 -11.26
N SER A 277 -12.36 31.43 -10.19
CA SER A 277 -11.59 31.89 -9.04
C SER A 277 -11.69 30.84 -7.94
N VAL A 278 -10.58 30.20 -7.59
CA VAL A 278 -10.52 29.16 -6.56
C VAL A 278 -9.66 29.66 -5.40
N VAL A 279 -10.25 29.83 -4.22
CA VAL A 279 -9.50 30.16 -2.99
C VAL A 279 -9.17 28.84 -2.31
N THR A 280 -7.87 28.59 -2.09
CA THR A 280 -7.38 27.38 -1.43
C THR A 280 -7.20 27.58 0.08
N THR A 281 -6.93 26.51 0.81
CA THR A 281 -6.61 26.56 2.24
C THR A 281 -5.15 26.87 2.54
N LEU A 282 -4.28 26.77 1.52
CA LEU A 282 -2.84 26.94 1.62
C LEU A 282 -2.48 28.35 2.08
N ASP A 283 -1.53 28.43 3.00
CA ASP A 283 -0.98 29.68 3.48
C ASP A 283 0.29 30.02 2.69
N ALA A 284 0.38 31.23 2.13
CA ALA A 284 1.51 31.61 1.28
C ALA A 284 2.85 31.55 2.04
N THR A 285 2.85 31.92 3.33
CA THR A 285 4.06 31.90 4.18
C THR A 285 4.45 30.46 4.49
N ALA A 286 3.48 29.63 4.92
CA ALA A 286 3.76 28.24 5.23
C ALA A 286 4.17 27.45 3.97
N GLN A 287 3.47 27.62 2.85
CA GLN A 287 3.78 26.93 1.60
C GLN A 287 5.16 27.35 1.06
N GLY A 288 5.49 28.64 1.10
CA GLY A 288 6.82 29.14 0.74
C GLY A 288 7.91 28.50 1.60
N ALA A 289 7.73 28.49 2.92
CA ALA A 289 8.66 27.84 3.84
C ALA A 289 8.84 26.34 3.56
N ALA A 290 7.76 25.61 3.25
CA ALA A 290 7.84 24.20 2.88
C ALA A 290 8.67 23.99 1.62
N LEU A 291 8.40 24.75 0.55
CA LEU A 291 9.12 24.63 -0.72
C LEU A 291 10.61 24.96 -0.57
N ASP A 292 10.93 26.06 0.11
CA ASP A 292 12.30 26.54 0.27
C ASP A 292 13.13 25.60 1.16
N LEU A 293 12.59 25.16 2.29
CA LEU A 293 13.30 24.31 3.24
C LEU A 293 13.46 22.89 2.70
N VAL A 294 12.43 22.30 2.07
CA VAL A 294 12.57 20.98 1.44
C VAL A 294 13.55 21.04 0.28
N GLY A 295 13.44 22.06 -0.59
CA GLY A 295 14.34 22.26 -1.72
C GLY A 295 15.80 22.44 -1.27
N THR A 296 16.02 23.17 -0.17
CA THR A 296 17.36 23.31 0.41
C THR A 296 17.86 22.01 1.04
N ALA A 297 17.00 21.28 1.75
CA ALA A 297 17.37 20.02 2.39
C ALA A 297 17.78 18.93 1.38
N LEU A 298 17.19 18.94 0.18
CA LEU A 298 17.44 17.95 -0.87
C LEU A 298 18.57 18.34 -1.85
N ARG A 299 18.95 19.62 -1.96
CA ARG A 299 19.82 20.13 -3.03
C ARG A 299 21.16 19.39 -3.16
N ASP A 300 21.78 19.06 -2.04
CA ASP A 300 23.12 18.47 -1.99
C ASP A 300 23.09 16.98 -1.61
N GLN A 301 21.90 16.36 -1.62
CA GLN A 301 21.73 14.96 -1.21
C GLN A 301 21.93 13.99 -2.38
N PRO A 302 22.24 12.71 -2.10
CA PRO A 302 22.35 11.69 -3.14
C PRO A 302 21.10 11.59 -4.02
N ASP A 303 21.32 11.30 -5.31
CA ASP A 303 20.24 11.12 -6.28
C ASP A 303 19.24 10.06 -5.83
N GLY A 304 17.96 10.40 -5.95
CA GLY A 304 16.84 9.52 -5.61
C GLY A 304 16.33 9.65 -4.18
N LEU A 305 16.97 10.43 -3.30
CA LEU A 305 16.35 10.84 -2.03
C LEU A 305 15.18 11.79 -2.31
N ARG A 306 14.02 11.45 -1.77
CA ARG A 306 12.77 12.19 -1.91
C ARG A 306 12.26 12.64 -0.55
N ALA A 307 11.37 13.62 -0.55
CA ALA A 307 10.73 14.10 0.66
C ALA A 307 9.26 14.45 0.43
N ALA A 308 8.47 14.35 1.49
CA ALA A 308 7.13 14.89 1.58
C ALA A 308 6.98 15.72 2.85
N LEU A 309 6.20 16.81 2.79
CA LEU A 309 5.85 17.64 3.93
C LEU A 309 4.38 18.03 3.83
N VAL A 310 3.59 17.72 4.86
CA VAL A 310 2.18 18.10 4.91
C VAL A 310 1.90 18.78 6.23
N ALA A 311 1.25 19.94 6.19
CA ALA A 311 0.85 20.69 7.37
C ALA A 311 -0.66 20.96 7.38
N VAL A 312 -1.30 20.61 8.50
CA VAL A 312 -2.76 20.64 8.67
C VAL A 312 -3.12 21.48 9.89
N ASP A 313 -4.07 22.39 9.71
CA ASP A 313 -4.69 23.16 10.78
C ASP A 313 -5.59 22.26 11.64
N PRO A 314 -5.29 22.08 12.95
CA PRO A 314 -6.08 21.25 13.86
C PRO A 314 -7.55 21.70 13.97
N ALA A 315 -7.84 22.99 13.87
CA ALA A 315 -9.17 23.53 14.16
C ALA A 315 -10.23 23.16 13.10
N GLY A 316 -9.80 22.91 11.85
CA GLY A 316 -10.73 22.69 10.74
C GLY A 316 -10.25 21.74 9.65
N GLY A 317 -9.04 21.16 9.75
CA GLY A 317 -8.50 20.27 8.73
C GLY A 317 -7.98 20.98 7.49
N ALA A 318 -7.92 22.31 7.49
CA ALA A 318 -7.39 23.08 6.36
C ALA A 318 -5.90 22.75 6.14
N VAL A 319 -5.54 22.32 4.94
CA VAL A 319 -4.13 22.10 4.58
C VAL A 319 -3.44 23.45 4.40
N ARG A 320 -2.44 23.75 5.24
CA ARG A 320 -1.72 25.03 5.22
C ARG A 320 -0.46 25.00 4.38
N ALA A 321 0.20 23.84 4.31
CA ALA A 321 1.33 23.59 3.43
C ALA A 321 1.31 22.15 2.94
N TYR A 322 1.78 21.93 1.71
CA TYR A 322 1.79 20.64 1.05
C TYR A 322 2.92 20.53 0.04
N TYR A 323 3.78 19.55 0.24
CA TYR A 323 4.85 19.16 -0.67
C TYR A 323 4.84 17.63 -0.81
N GLY A 324 4.54 17.14 -2.01
CA GLY A 324 4.54 15.70 -2.33
C GLY A 324 5.63 15.27 -3.30
N GLY A 325 6.61 16.15 -3.58
CA GLY A 325 7.67 15.92 -4.56
C GLY A 325 7.96 17.14 -5.46
N GLY A 326 9.16 17.19 -6.03
CA GLY A 326 9.65 18.36 -6.79
C GLY A 326 9.22 18.43 -8.26
N GLN A 327 8.59 17.37 -8.80
CA GLN A 327 8.36 17.19 -10.25
C GLN A 327 7.03 17.80 -10.76
N GLY A 328 6.19 18.36 -9.88
CA GLY A 328 4.97 19.07 -10.26
C GLY A 328 3.77 18.18 -10.59
N ARG A 329 2.82 18.68 -11.40
CA ARG A 329 1.51 18.05 -11.69
C ARG A 329 1.65 16.68 -12.38
N GLY A 330 0.78 15.73 -12.03
CA GLY A 330 0.67 14.42 -12.69
C GLY A 330 1.80 13.43 -12.37
N TYR A 331 2.67 13.77 -11.41
CA TYR A 331 3.72 12.88 -10.91
C TYR A 331 3.30 12.14 -9.65
N TYR A 332 4.09 11.13 -9.28
CA TYR A 332 3.92 10.40 -8.03
C TYR A 332 3.94 11.37 -6.84
N ASP A 333 2.85 11.36 -6.08
CA ASP A 333 2.63 12.23 -4.94
C ASP A 333 3.03 11.51 -3.65
N ASP A 334 4.27 11.72 -3.20
CA ASP A 334 4.80 11.08 -1.99
C ASP A 334 4.01 11.47 -0.73
N ALA A 335 3.34 12.63 -0.74
CA ALA A 335 2.53 13.05 0.40
C ALA A 335 1.20 12.26 0.48
N ALA A 336 0.68 11.80 -0.65
CA ALA A 336 -0.52 10.96 -0.71
C ALA A 336 -0.22 9.45 -0.77
N ALA A 337 0.99 9.07 -1.18
CA ALA A 337 1.44 7.68 -1.24
C ALA A 337 1.66 7.09 0.16
N PRO A 338 1.22 5.85 0.43
CA PRO A 338 1.40 5.23 1.73
C PRO A 338 2.80 4.63 1.88
N HIS A 339 3.48 4.94 2.99
CA HIS A 339 4.81 4.45 3.35
C HIS A 339 4.79 3.92 4.79
N PRO A 340 5.61 2.93 5.19
CA PRO A 340 5.68 2.47 6.58
C PRO A 340 6.02 3.63 7.53
N PRO A 341 5.11 4.05 8.44
CA PRO A 341 5.30 5.23 9.29
C PRO A 341 6.31 5.01 10.44
N ALA A 342 6.80 3.78 10.63
CA ALA A 342 7.69 3.40 11.70
C ALA A 342 7.18 3.87 13.09
N ALA A 343 8.07 4.36 13.96
CA ALA A 343 7.73 4.78 15.31
C ALA A 343 6.75 5.97 15.39
N THR A 344 6.50 6.70 14.29
CA THR A 344 5.48 7.77 14.29
C THR A 344 4.05 7.24 14.42
N PHE A 345 3.86 5.91 14.33
CA PHE A 345 2.58 5.24 14.59
C PHE A 345 2.37 4.85 16.06
N LYS A 346 3.42 4.78 16.88
CA LYS A 346 3.32 4.42 18.31
C LYS A 346 2.33 5.28 19.11
N PRO A 347 2.15 6.59 18.85
CA PRO A 347 1.13 7.40 19.53
C PRO A 347 -0.30 6.91 19.29
N VAL A 348 -0.58 6.26 18.16
CA VAL A 348 -1.88 5.65 17.89
C VAL A 348 -2.11 4.43 18.79
N ALA A 349 -1.08 3.59 18.97
CA ALA A 349 -1.13 2.47 19.90
C ALA A 349 -1.28 2.93 21.36
N LEU A 350 -0.57 4.00 21.75
CA LEU A 350 -0.72 4.64 23.05
C LEU A 350 -2.15 5.17 23.26
N ALA A 351 -2.71 5.89 22.28
CA ALA A 351 -4.08 6.38 22.32
C ALA A 351 -5.10 5.24 22.49
N ALA A 352 -4.92 4.14 21.76
CA ALA A 352 -5.75 2.95 21.90
C ALA A 352 -5.63 2.33 23.31
N GLY A 353 -4.42 2.24 23.87
CA GLY A 353 -4.21 1.77 25.24
C GLY A 353 -4.91 2.65 26.29
N LEU A 354 -4.80 3.97 26.15
CA LEU A 354 -5.44 4.94 27.05
C LEU A 354 -6.97 4.85 26.98
N ARG A 355 -7.56 4.63 25.79
CA ARG A 355 -9.00 4.36 25.61
C ARG A 355 -9.46 3.12 26.38
N GLU A 356 -8.57 2.13 26.51
CA GLU A 356 -8.81 0.89 27.26
C GLU A 356 -8.46 1.00 28.74
N GLY A 357 -8.18 2.22 29.24
CA GLY A 357 -7.92 2.47 30.65
C GLY A 357 -6.51 2.06 31.11
N ILE A 358 -5.54 1.94 30.20
CA ILE A 358 -4.13 1.72 30.52
C ILE A 358 -3.42 3.08 30.58
N ALA A 359 -2.94 3.47 31.76
CA ALA A 359 -2.28 4.77 31.92
C ALA A 359 -0.91 4.80 31.22
N PHE A 360 -0.50 5.96 30.71
CA PHE A 360 0.85 6.13 30.13
C PHE A 360 1.98 6.00 31.18
N LEU A 361 1.63 6.06 32.47
CA LEU A 361 2.53 5.80 33.60
C LEU A 361 2.50 4.32 34.07
N SER A 362 1.73 3.46 33.40
CA SER A 362 1.82 2.01 33.63
C SER A 362 3.19 1.49 33.23
N ARG A 363 3.70 0.49 33.97
CA ARG A 363 5.07 -0.03 33.86
C ARG A 363 5.13 -1.33 33.07
N TRP A 364 5.99 -1.38 32.06
CA TRP A 364 6.11 -2.46 31.09
C TRP A 364 7.56 -2.95 30.98
N ASP A 365 7.70 -4.22 30.61
CA ASP A 365 8.99 -4.83 30.34
C ASP A 365 9.49 -4.43 28.94
N GLY A 366 10.48 -3.54 28.93
CA GLY A 366 11.19 -3.07 27.76
C GLY A 366 12.54 -3.75 27.54
N ARG A 367 12.76 -4.98 28.02
CA ARG A 367 13.95 -5.76 27.63
C ARG A 367 14.00 -6.02 26.12
N SER A 368 15.21 -6.29 25.64
CA SER A 368 15.49 -6.58 24.24
C SER A 368 16.56 -7.69 24.13
N PRO A 369 16.42 -8.69 23.24
CA PRO A 369 15.20 -9.01 22.52
C PRO A 369 14.06 -9.46 23.46
N ARG A 370 12.81 -9.32 23.01
CA ARG A 370 11.64 -10.03 23.60
C ARG A 370 10.96 -10.89 22.54
N LEU A 371 10.47 -12.05 22.96
CA LEU A 371 9.67 -12.94 22.14
C LEU A 371 8.18 -12.67 22.35
N PHE A 372 7.42 -12.73 21.27
CA PHE A 372 5.96 -12.62 21.28
C PHE A 372 5.37 -13.80 20.51
N ALA A 373 4.29 -14.39 21.05
CA ALA A 373 3.71 -15.61 20.49
C ALA A 373 3.21 -15.45 19.05
N ASP A 374 2.78 -14.25 18.67
CA ASP A 374 2.28 -13.91 17.33
C ASP A 374 3.39 -13.54 16.33
N ARG A 375 4.66 -13.58 16.75
CA ARG A 375 5.83 -13.35 15.90
C ARG A 375 6.53 -14.64 15.45
N GLY A 376 5.95 -15.82 15.70
CA GLY A 376 6.49 -17.09 15.22
C GLY A 376 7.91 -17.42 15.73
N GLY A 377 8.30 -16.88 16.89
CA GLY A 377 9.65 -17.05 17.44
C GLY A 377 10.68 -16.00 16.99
N ALA A 378 10.33 -15.12 16.05
CA ALA A 378 11.19 -14.00 15.67
C ALA A 378 11.28 -12.97 16.82
N PRO A 379 12.48 -12.68 17.35
CA PRO A 379 12.64 -11.70 18.41
C PRO A 379 12.27 -10.30 17.94
N LEU A 380 11.57 -9.56 18.79
CA LEU A 380 11.43 -8.12 18.64
C LEU A 380 12.56 -7.44 19.41
N VAL A 381 13.31 -6.60 18.71
CA VAL A 381 14.42 -5.84 19.28
C VAL A 381 14.06 -4.37 19.43
N ASN A 382 14.57 -3.76 20.49
CA ASN A 382 14.71 -2.32 20.57
C ASN A 382 15.93 -1.88 19.75
N ARG A 383 15.89 -0.66 19.23
CA ARG A 383 17.05 -0.06 18.57
C ARG A 383 18.28 -0.15 19.49
N ASP A 384 19.43 -0.49 18.92
CA ASP A 384 20.70 -0.69 19.63
C ASP A 384 20.64 -1.66 20.82
N GLY A 385 19.62 -2.54 20.85
CA GLY A 385 19.41 -3.48 21.96
C GLY A 385 19.12 -2.80 23.29
N VAL A 386 18.59 -1.57 23.27
CA VAL A 386 18.34 -0.78 24.48
C VAL A 386 17.43 -1.54 25.47
N GLN A 387 17.92 -1.68 26.71
CA GLN A 387 17.22 -2.37 27.79
C GLN A 387 16.40 -1.42 28.65
N CYS A 388 15.24 -1.91 29.08
CA CYS A 388 14.39 -1.21 30.02
C CYS A 388 13.44 -2.17 30.77
N PRO A 389 13.93 -3.00 31.70
CA PRO A 389 13.12 -4.06 32.33
C PRO A 389 11.88 -3.55 33.08
N ASP A 390 11.90 -2.27 33.47
CA ASP A 390 10.79 -1.59 34.12
C ASP A 390 10.77 -0.11 33.70
N CYS A 391 10.03 0.19 32.63
CA CYS A 391 9.72 1.58 32.24
C CYS A 391 8.23 1.83 32.13
N THR A 392 7.88 3.09 32.33
CA THR A 392 6.57 3.59 31.94
C THR A 392 6.39 3.59 30.42
N LEU A 393 5.14 3.53 29.93
CA LEU A 393 4.87 3.76 28.51
C LEU A 393 5.38 5.13 28.03
N GLN A 394 5.35 6.16 28.89
CA GLN A 394 5.96 7.46 28.58
C GLN A 394 7.46 7.33 28.32
N GLU A 395 8.21 6.66 29.20
CA GLU A 395 9.64 6.45 29.00
C GLU A 395 9.90 5.61 27.74
N ALA A 396 9.09 4.57 27.51
CA ALA A 396 9.15 3.77 26.30
C ALA A 396 8.94 4.62 25.04
N MET A 397 8.04 5.59 25.06
CA MET A 397 7.83 6.54 23.96
C MET A 397 9.00 7.51 23.79
N VAL A 398 9.51 8.10 24.87
CA VAL A 398 10.68 9.00 24.85
C VAL A 398 11.91 8.30 24.26
N ARG A 399 12.17 7.06 24.69
CA ARG A 399 13.27 6.23 24.19
C ARG A 399 12.94 5.49 22.90
N SER A 400 11.70 5.61 22.40
CA SER A 400 11.16 4.91 21.24
C SER A 400 11.40 3.39 21.27
N LEU A 401 11.14 2.74 22.41
CA LEU A 401 11.25 1.30 22.58
C LEU A 401 10.12 0.58 21.81
N ASN A 402 10.44 -0.55 21.19
CA ASN A 402 9.49 -1.36 20.44
C ASN A 402 8.76 -2.35 21.35
N THR A 403 9.49 -2.97 22.28
CA THR A 403 8.98 -4.09 23.06
C THR A 403 7.80 -3.73 23.99
N PRO A 404 7.78 -2.59 24.70
CA PRO A 404 6.61 -2.20 25.51
C PRO A 404 5.37 -1.86 24.67
N ILE A 405 5.56 -1.18 23.54
CA ILE A 405 4.44 -0.73 22.69
C ILE A 405 3.81 -1.90 21.93
N TYR A 406 4.62 -2.89 21.56
CA TYR A 406 4.13 -4.16 21.02
C TYR A 406 3.36 -4.96 22.07
N ALA A 407 3.90 -5.07 23.29
CA ALA A 407 3.22 -5.74 24.41
C ALA A 407 1.88 -5.09 24.75
N LEU A 408 1.81 -3.75 24.75
CA LEU A 408 0.56 -3.00 24.89
C LEU A 408 -0.46 -3.41 23.83
N THR A 409 -0.01 -3.53 22.59
CA THR A 409 -0.89 -3.88 21.46
C THR A 409 -1.37 -5.32 21.52
N GLN A 410 -0.53 -6.25 21.97
CA GLN A 410 -0.93 -7.62 22.26
C GLN A 410 -1.97 -7.69 23.39
N ARG A 411 -1.82 -6.86 24.42
CA ARG A 411 -2.75 -6.79 25.54
C ARG A 411 -4.14 -6.31 25.14
N ILE A 412 -4.22 -5.27 24.31
CA ILE A 412 -5.51 -4.67 23.91
C ILE A 412 -6.09 -5.25 22.61
N GLY A 413 -5.26 -5.90 21.80
CA GLY A 413 -5.58 -6.41 20.47
C GLY A 413 -5.31 -5.41 19.35
N ALA A 414 -4.63 -5.86 18.28
CA ALA A 414 -4.25 -5.03 17.13
C ALA A 414 -5.44 -4.39 16.39
N GLY A 415 -6.62 -5.03 16.42
CA GLY A 415 -7.84 -4.48 15.84
C GLY A 415 -8.28 -3.15 16.48
N LYS A 416 -8.04 -2.97 17.79
CA LYS A 416 -8.35 -1.71 18.49
C LYS A 416 -7.40 -0.59 18.09
N VAL A 417 -6.12 -0.92 17.86
CA VAL A 417 -5.13 0.03 17.35
C VAL A 417 -5.50 0.47 15.93
N ARG A 418 -5.92 -0.47 15.06
CA ARG A 418 -6.43 -0.13 13.74
C ARG A 418 -7.68 0.76 13.81
N ALA A 419 -8.65 0.43 14.66
CA ALA A 419 -9.86 1.24 14.83
C ALA A 419 -9.50 2.67 15.27
N ALA A 420 -8.61 2.82 16.27
CA ALA A 420 -8.13 4.13 16.70
C ALA A 420 -7.45 4.90 15.55
N ALA A 421 -6.65 4.23 14.71
CA ALA A 421 -6.02 4.86 13.55
C ALA A 421 -7.04 5.43 12.55
N LEU A 422 -8.08 4.66 12.23
CA LEU A 422 -9.15 5.08 11.32
C LEU A 422 -9.98 6.24 11.89
N ASP A 423 -10.30 6.19 13.19
CA ASP A 423 -10.98 7.28 13.89
C ASP A 423 -10.15 8.57 13.84
N LEU A 424 -8.83 8.46 14.09
CA LEU A 424 -7.91 9.59 14.15
C LEU A 424 -7.63 10.24 12.78
N GLY A 425 -7.86 9.52 11.68
CA GLY A 425 -7.81 10.09 10.33
C GLY A 425 -6.99 9.32 9.30
N VAL A 426 -6.55 8.09 9.59
CA VAL A 426 -6.00 7.20 8.56
C VAL A 426 -7.10 6.77 7.60
N SER A 427 -6.84 6.88 6.30
CA SER A 427 -7.78 6.51 5.24
C SER A 427 -8.08 5.02 5.33
N PRO A 428 -9.36 4.60 5.17
CA PRO A 428 -9.75 3.20 5.28
C PRO A 428 -9.24 2.32 4.13
N GLN A 429 -8.84 2.95 3.02
CA GLN A 429 -8.30 2.28 1.85
C GLN A 429 -7.29 3.15 1.11
N TYR A 430 -6.34 2.51 0.44
CA TYR A 430 -5.44 3.12 -0.53
C TYR A 430 -5.54 2.34 -1.84
N GLY A 431 -5.76 3.03 -2.98
CA GLY A 431 -5.88 2.37 -4.29
C GLY A 431 -6.96 1.28 -4.34
N GLY A 432 -8.09 1.48 -3.65
CA GLY A 432 -9.19 0.50 -3.57
C GLY A 432 -8.94 -0.70 -2.66
N ARG A 433 -7.77 -0.79 -2.01
CA ARG A 433 -7.43 -1.86 -1.06
C ARG A 433 -7.57 -1.39 0.38
N PRO A 434 -8.15 -2.19 1.30
CA PRO A 434 -8.23 -1.83 2.71
C PRO A 434 -6.87 -1.50 3.31
N SER A 435 -6.80 -0.46 4.14
CA SER A 435 -5.58 -0.06 4.84
C SER A 435 -5.38 -0.83 6.15
N LEU A 436 -4.12 -0.81 6.63
CA LEU A 436 -3.72 -1.34 7.94
C LEU A 436 -4.02 -2.84 8.13
N VAL A 437 -3.99 -3.60 7.03
CA VAL A 437 -4.17 -5.05 7.00
C VAL A 437 -3.10 -5.68 6.15
N ASP A 438 -2.82 -6.96 6.39
CA ASP A 438 -1.92 -7.75 5.55
C ASP A 438 -2.48 -7.82 4.12
N ALA A 439 -1.63 -7.50 3.15
CA ALA A 439 -1.94 -7.66 1.73
C ALA A 439 -2.02 -9.14 1.35
N ASP A 440 -2.58 -9.44 0.17
CA ASP A 440 -2.67 -10.78 -0.40
C ASP A 440 -1.34 -11.54 -0.25
N GLY A 441 -1.30 -12.62 0.55
CA GLY A 441 -0.13 -13.51 0.67
C GLY A 441 0.49 -13.77 2.06
N ASP A 442 -0.08 -13.29 3.17
CA ASP A 442 0.43 -13.56 4.54
C ASP A 442 -0.76 -14.10 5.37
N PRO A 443 -0.69 -15.28 6.03
CA PRO A 443 -1.54 -16.48 5.82
C PRO A 443 -3.07 -16.32 5.97
N ARG A 444 -3.56 -15.13 6.33
CA ARG A 444 -4.94 -14.67 6.12
C ARG A 444 -4.92 -13.20 5.67
N PRO A 445 -5.03 -12.88 4.36
CA PRO A 445 -5.17 -11.50 3.91
C PRO A 445 -6.35 -10.81 4.61
N GLY A 446 -6.21 -9.50 4.87
CA GLY A 446 -7.27 -8.71 5.51
C GLY A 446 -7.26 -8.69 7.05
N ARG A 447 -6.24 -9.23 7.73
CA ARG A 447 -6.06 -9.09 9.19
C ARG A 447 -4.98 -8.07 9.56
N THR A 448 -5.08 -7.52 10.78
CA THR A 448 -4.08 -6.62 11.38
C THR A 448 -3.35 -7.34 12.51
N ARG A 449 -2.02 -7.27 12.52
CA ARG A 449 -1.14 -7.83 13.57
C ARG A 449 -0.63 -6.76 14.53
N ALA A 450 -0.07 -7.17 15.66
CA ALA A 450 0.47 -6.24 16.66
C ALA A 450 1.65 -5.39 16.14
N ASP A 451 2.29 -5.80 15.04
CA ASP A 451 3.26 -5.01 14.28
C ASP A 451 2.73 -3.64 13.80
N ILE A 452 1.40 -3.46 13.75
CA ILE A 452 0.80 -2.15 13.51
C ILE A 452 1.34 -1.09 14.50
N ALA A 453 1.60 -1.49 15.74
CA ALA A 453 2.05 -0.60 16.81
C ALA A 453 3.41 0.05 16.53
N ILE A 454 4.25 -0.61 15.73
CA ILE A 454 5.58 -0.16 15.36
C ILE A 454 5.65 0.32 13.90
N GLY A 455 4.49 0.53 13.27
CA GLY A 455 4.40 1.16 11.95
C GLY A 455 4.73 0.26 10.77
N ARG A 456 4.46 -1.05 10.87
CA ARG A 456 4.63 -2.00 9.75
C ARG A 456 3.75 -1.66 8.54
N TYR A 457 2.51 -1.24 8.79
CA TYR A 457 1.54 -1.02 7.72
C TYR A 457 1.69 0.37 7.11
N PRO A 458 1.77 0.48 5.76
CA PRO A 458 1.93 1.78 5.10
C PRO A 458 0.79 2.77 5.38
N VAL A 459 1.15 4.04 5.60
CA VAL A 459 0.25 5.18 5.83
C VAL A 459 0.81 6.40 5.09
N SER A 460 -0.06 7.21 4.48
CA SER A 460 0.42 8.40 3.75
C SER A 460 0.92 9.49 4.70
N PRO A 461 1.95 10.29 4.33
CA PRO A 461 2.35 11.45 5.13
C PRO A 461 1.20 12.42 5.43
N ALA A 462 0.29 12.57 4.48
CA ALA A 462 -0.86 13.43 4.66
C ALA A 462 -1.87 12.87 5.70
N ASP A 463 -2.03 11.54 5.79
CA ASP A 463 -2.82 10.88 6.83
C ASP A 463 -2.13 10.94 8.20
N VAL A 464 -0.80 10.78 8.26
CA VAL A 464 -0.01 11.01 9.48
C VAL A 464 -0.21 12.44 9.97
N ALA A 465 -0.11 13.45 9.11
CA ALA A 465 -0.37 14.84 9.50
C ALA A 465 -1.80 15.04 10.05
N THR A 466 -2.79 14.31 9.53
CA THR A 466 -4.18 14.35 10.03
C THR A 466 -4.32 13.75 11.41
N VAL A 467 -3.71 12.59 11.66
CA VAL A 467 -3.71 11.95 12.99
C VAL A 467 -3.15 12.91 14.04
N TYR A 468 -2.05 13.58 13.71
CA TYR A 468 -1.41 14.54 14.61
C TYR A 468 -2.22 15.84 14.76
N ALA A 469 -2.91 16.30 13.70
CA ALA A 469 -3.87 17.38 13.79
C ALA A 469 -5.06 17.04 14.71
N THR A 470 -5.55 15.80 14.66
CA THR A 470 -6.61 15.31 15.56
C THR A 470 -6.16 15.32 17.02
N PHE A 471 -4.92 14.92 17.32
CA PHE A 471 -4.38 15.05 18.68
C PHE A 471 -4.26 16.51 19.13
N ALA A 472 -3.72 17.39 18.26
CA ALA A 472 -3.61 18.82 18.52
C ALA A 472 -4.97 19.49 18.77
N ALA A 473 -6.03 19.00 18.12
CA ALA A 473 -7.41 19.45 18.27
C ALA A 473 -8.14 18.83 19.47
N GLY A 474 -7.41 18.24 20.44
CA GLY A 474 -8.01 17.62 21.63
C GLY A 474 -8.88 16.41 21.30
N GLY A 475 -8.56 15.68 20.24
CA GLY A 475 -9.25 14.46 19.83
C GLY A 475 -10.44 14.67 18.88
N THR A 476 -10.68 15.89 18.42
CA THR A 476 -11.66 16.16 17.36
C THR A 476 -10.98 16.04 16.00
N ARG A 477 -11.40 15.07 15.19
CA ARG A 477 -10.93 14.91 13.81
C ARG A 477 -11.67 15.91 12.92
N SER A 478 -10.93 16.59 12.06
CA SER A 478 -11.49 17.38 10.95
C SER A 478 -11.08 16.74 9.62
N GLU A 479 -12.00 16.67 8.66
CA GLU A 479 -11.65 16.21 7.31
C GLU A 479 -10.71 17.20 6.63
N ARG A 480 -9.62 16.69 6.04
CA ARG A 480 -8.69 17.52 5.28
C ARG A 480 -9.35 18.05 4.04
N HIS A 481 -9.07 19.32 3.75
CA HIS A 481 -9.54 19.99 2.56
C HIS A 481 -8.52 21.02 2.06
N PHE A 482 -8.47 21.17 0.74
CA PHE A 482 -7.57 22.05 -0.01
C PHE A 482 -8.26 23.31 -0.51
N VAL A 483 -9.59 23.32 -0.58
CA VAL A 483 -10.35 24.41 -1.20
C VAL A 483 -11.25 25.07 -0.16
N VAL A 484 -11.25 26.40 -0.12
CA VAL A 484 -12.20 27.21 0.67
C VAL A 484 -13.45 27.50 -0.17
N SER A 485 -13.25 27.93 -1.41
CA SER A 485 -14.35 28.21 -2.34
C SER A 485 -13.91 28.17 -3.79
N ALA A 486 -14.82 27.82 -4.69
CA ALA A 486 -14.70 28.00 -6.13
C ALA A 486 -15.87 28.82 -6.66
N ALA A 487 -15.59 29.86 -7.43
CA ALA A 487 -16.59 30.73 -8.04
C ALA A 487 -16.28 30.96 -9.53
N THR A 488 -17.31 31.25 -10.31
CA THR A 488 -17.14 31.65 -11.72
C THR A 488 -16.56 33.05 -11.83
N ALA A 489 -16.12 33.45 -13.03
CA ALA A 489 -15.68 34.82 -13.29
C ALA A 489 -16.77 35.89 -13.02
N ALA A 490 -18.05 35.50 -13.03
CA ALA A 490 -19.18 36.38 -12.70
C ALA A 490 -19.46 36.50 -11.20
N GLY A 491 -18.75 35.72 -10.36
CA GLY A 491 -18.93 35.70 -8.90
C GLY A 491 -19.92 34.66 -8.38
N ASP A 492 -20.50 33.83 -9.25
CA ASP A 492 -21.39 32.74 -8.83
C ASP A 492 -20.58 31.65 -8.11
N VAL A 493 -20.91 31.38 -6.84
CA VAL A 493 -20.26 30.33 -6.05
C VAL A 493 -20.69 28.95 -6.56
N LEU A 494 -19.73 28.19 -7.08
CA LEU A 494 -19.92 26.79 -7.49
C LEU A 494 -19.89 25.86 -6.29
N TRP A 495 -18.97 26.13 -5.37
CA TRP A 495 -18.74 25.32 -4.19
C TRP A 495 -18.03 26.14 -3.11
N ALA A 496 -18.32 25.84 -1.85
CA ALA A 496 -17.61 26.37 -0.69
C ALA A 496 -17.49 25.28 0.38
N ALA A 497 -16.34 25.22 1.04
CA ALA A 497 -16.09 24.23 2.06
C ALA A 497 -16.92 24.47 3.32
N ALA A 498 -17.48 23.39 3.85
CA ALA A 498 -18.02 23.32 5.19
C ALA A 498 -17.21 22.27 5.96
N PRO A 499 -16.31 22.66 6.90
CA PRO A 499 -15.45 21.70 7.58
C PRO A 499 -16.26 20.64 8.34
N VAL A 500 -16.07 19.37 7.96
CA VAL A 500 -16.68 18.22 8.62
C VAL A 500 -15.82 17.82 9.81
N ARG A 501 -16.44 17.73 10.99
CA ARG A 501 -15.77 17.40 12.25
C ARG A 501 -16.45 16.21 12.92
N ALA A 502 -15.64 15.34 13.52
CA ALA A 502 -16.10 14.20 14.28
C ALA A 502 -15.26 14.04 15.56
N ALA A 503 -15.91 13.68 16.66
CA ALA A 503 -15.19 13.26 17.85
C ALA A 503 -14.48 11.93 17.55
N ALA A 504 -13.16 11.91 17.59
CA ALA A 504 -12.36 10.71 17.33
C ALA A 504 -11.89 10.06 18.63
N VAL A 505 -11.42 10.85 19.59
CA VAL A 505 -10.93 10.36 20.90
C VAL A 505 -11.31 11.32 22.03
N ASP A 506 -11.47 10.80 23.25
CA ASP A 506 -11.75 11.61 24.45
C ASP A 506 -10.66 12.69 24.63
N PRO A 507 -11.02 13.96 24.88
CA PRO A 507 -10.05 15.04 25.05
C PRO A 507 -9.01 14.79 26.15
N ARG A 508 -9.36 14.03 27.19
CA ARG A 508 -8.43 13.63 28.26
C ARG A 508 -7.37 12.65 27.76
N VAL A 509 -7.76 11.70 26.91
CA VAL A 509 -6.81 10.79 26.24
C VAL A 509 -5.91 11.59 25.29
N ALA A 510 -6.45 12.53 24.51
CA ALA A 510 -5.64 13.39 23.63
C ALA A 510 -4.65 14.26 24.43
N ALA A 511 -5.05 14.79 25.60
CA ALA A 511 -4.17 15.54 26.48
C ALA A 511 -3.01 14.69 27.03
N ASP A 512 -3.27 13.42 27.36
CA ASP A 512 -2.23 12.49 27.81
C ASP A 512 -1.26 12.08 26.70
N VAL A 513 -1.77 11.80 25.49
CA VAL A 513 -0.91 11.58 24.31
C VAL A 513 -0.05 12.81 24.05
N THR A 514 -0.64 14.01 24.15
CA THR A 514 0.09 15.28 24.00
C THR A 514 1.18 15.41 25.04
N ALA A 515 0.91 15.11 26.31
CA ALA A 515 1.90 15.18 27.38
C ALA A 515 3.10 14.25 27.12
N VAL A 516 2.84 13.02 26.68
CA VAL A 516 3.90 12.06 26.33
C VAL A 516 4.72 12.55 25.13
N LEU A 517 4.05 13.05 24.08
CA LEU A 517 4.71 13.55 22.87
C LEU A 517 5.51 14.86 23.10
N ARG A 518 5.10 15.68 24.07
CA ARG A 518 5.90 16.83 24.53
C ARG A 518 7.20 16.36 25.19
N ALA A 519 7.12 15.34 26.05
CA ALA A 519 8.30 14.77 26.69
C ALA A 519 9.30 14.20 25.67
N VAL A 520 8.83 13.65 24.55
CA VAL A 520 9.68 13.21 23.43
C VAL A 520 10.42 14.39 22.80
N VAL A 521 9.70 15.47 22.46
CA VAL A 521 10.27 16.67 21.84
C VAL A 521 11.28 17.35 22.76
N ASP A 522 10.91 17.53 24.03
CA ASP A 522 11.77 18.19 25.03
C ASP A 522 13.01 17.35 25.31
N GLY A 523 12.86 16.03 25.50
CA GLY A 523 13.97 15.12 25.77
C GLY A 523 14.99 14.99 24.64
N ARG A 524 14.62 15.38 23.41
CA ARG A 524 15.47 15.32 22.22
C ARG A 524 15.87 16.70 21.68
N GLY A 525 15.45 17.79 22.32
CA GLY A 525 15.76 19.15 21.88
C GLY A 525 15.16 19.51 20.52
N LEU A 526 13.98 18.96 20.19
CA LEU A 526 13.34 19.12 18.87
C LEU A 526 12.40 20.32 18.77
N ALA A 527 12.22 21.09 19.84
CA ALA A 527 11.22 22.16 19.88
C ALA A 527 11.50 23.28 18.83
N PRO A 528 10.48 23.75 18.09
CA PRO A 528 10.60 24.82 17.09
C PRO A 528 10.65 26.24 17.68
N GLY A 529 11.13 26.38 18.93
CA GLY A 529 11.12 27.64 19.68
C GLY A 529 9.75 27.99 20.29
N ARG A 530 8.83 27.03 20.38
CA ARG A 530 7.51 27.15 21.02
C ARG A 530 7.06 25.78 21.54
N PRO A 531 6.03 25.70 22.42
CA PRO A 531 5.48 24.42 22.86
C PRO A 531 5.09 23.55 21.67
N ALA A 532 5.67 22.35 21.61
CA ALA A 532 5.40 21.38 20.55
C ALA A 532 5.41 19.95 21.11
N ALA A 533 4.76 19.05 20.38
CA ALA A 533 4.63 17.64 20.70
C ALA A 533 4.89 16.84 19.42
N GLY A 534 5.61 15.72 19.48
CA GLY A 534 5.94 14.96 18.27
C GLY A 534 6.86 13.79 18.53
N VAL A 535 7.14 13.02 17.49
CA VAL A 535 8.01 11.84 17.55
C VAL A 535 8.64 11.59 16.18
N THR A 536 9.85 11.05 16.22
CA THR A 536 10.62 10.62 15.05
C THR A 536 10.32 9.15 14.72
N GLY A 537 10.57 8.74 13.49
CA GLY A 537 10.48 7.34 13.09
C GLY A 537 11.49 7.01 12.01
N SER A 538 12.06 5.81 12.08
CA SER A 538 12.96 5.28 11.05
C SER A 538 12.56 3.84 10.76
N GLN A 539 12.29 3.54 9.49
CA GLN A 539 12.07 2.18 9.02
C GLN A 539 13.39 1.62 8.51
N GLN A 540 13.91 0.61 9.19
CA GLN A 540 15.16 -0.06 8.82
C GLN A 540 15.05 -0.72 7.44
N TRP A 541 16.13 -0.67 6.67
CA TRP A 541 16.25 -1.39 5.40
C TRP A 541 16.79 -2.80 5.68
N GLY A 542 15.90 -3.80 5.65
CA GLY A 542 16.25 -5.18 5.99
C GLY A 542 16.94 -5.28 7.36
N ASN A 543 18.00 -6.09 7.45
CA ASN A 543 18.85 -6.21 8.63
C ASN A 543 20.17 -5.42 8.45
N THR A 544 20.09 -4.19 7.94
CA THR A 544 21.26 -3.31 7.72
C THR A 544 21.24 -2.11 8.66
N ASP A 545 22.35 -1.39 8.78
CA ASP A 545 22.40 -0.14 9.56
C ASP A 545 21.71 1.05 8.84
N ASP A 546 21.28 0.85 7.59
CA ASP A 546 20.55 1.84 6.81
C ASP A 546 19.04 1.81 7.08
N ASN A 547 18.40 2.94 6.79
CA ASN A 547 16.94 3.04 6.74
C ASN A 547 16.46 3.09 5.29
N GLN A 548 15.19 2.78 5.08
CA GLN A 548 14.48 3.00 3.80
C GLN A 548 13.48 4.15 3.86
N ASP A 549 12.95 4.45 5.06
CA ASP A 549 12.04 5.57 5.31
C ASP A 549 12.43 6.27 6.61
N ALA A 550 12.39 7.59 6.62
CA ALA A 550 12.66 8.42 7.78
C ALA A 550 11.58 9.49 7.96
N TRP A 551 11.16 9.70 9.19
CA TRP A 551 9.96 10.46 9.53
C TRP A 551 10.18 11.38 10.72
N MET A 552 9.54 12.55 10.67
CA MET A 552 9.20 13.34 11.85
C MET A 552 7.74 13.76 11.73
N ALA A 553 6.94 13.49 12.77
CA ALA A 553 5.57 13.95 12.85
C ALA A 553 5.31 14.60 14.22
N GLY A 554 4.59 15.71 14.20
CA GLY A 554 4.37 16.49 15.41
C GLY A 554 3.43 17.67 15.18
N TYR A 555 3.13 18.38 16.25
CA TYR A 555 2.24 19.53 16.23
C TYR A 555 2.57 20.55 17.30
N THR A 556 2.10 21.75 17.03
CA THR A 556 1.81 22.81 18.00
C THR A 556 0.28 22.89 18.14
N PRO A 557 -0.29 23.63 19.11
CA PRO A 557 -1.73 23.83 19.14
C PRO A 557 -2.32 24.43 17.86
N GLN A 558 -1.52 25.15 17.06
CA GLN A 558 -1.95 25.89 15.87
C GLN A 558 -1.75 25.13 14.57
N LEU A 559 -0.80 24.18 14.52
CA LEU A 559 -0.43 23.51 13.28
C LEU A 559 0.20 22.15 13.57
N ALA A 560 -0.30 21.11 12.91
CA ALA A 560 0.33 19.80 12.84
C ALA A 560 1.08 19.64 11.53
N ALA A 561 2.24 18.98 11.56
CA ALA A 561 3.03 18.71 10.37
C ALA A 561 3.66 17.31 10.43
N ALA A 562 3.73 16.66 9.27
CA ALA A 562 4.47 15.42 9.06
C ALA A 562 5.47 15.61 7.92
N VAL A 563 6.69 15.13 8.14
CA VAL A 563 7.79 15.09 7.18
C VAL A 563 8.18 13.63 6.97
N TRP A 564 8.26 13.21 5.71
CA TRP A 564 8.79 11.93 5.28
C TRP A 564 9.98 12.14 4.36
N MET A 565 10.97 11.26 4.45
CA MET A 565 12.05 11.13 3.48
C MET A 565 12.27 9.66 3.14
N GLY A 566 12.51 9.38 1.87
CA GLY A 566 12.63 8.01 1.38
C GLY A 566 13.00 7.97 -0.10
N ARG A 567 12.61 6.90 -0.79
CA ARG A 567 12.85 6.69 -2.22
C ARG A 567 11.56 6.24 -2.90
N LEU A 568 11.45 6.48 -4.20
CA LEU A 568 10.33 5.97 -5.00
C LEU A 568 10.33 4.44 -5.05
N VAL A 569 11.52 3.85 -5.24
CA VAL A 569 11.76 2.42 -5.13
C VAL A 569 12.46 2.18 -3.79
N PRO A 570 11.90 1.34 -2.89
CA PRO A 570 12.48 1.08 -1.57
C PRO A 570 13.95 0.67 -1.65
N GLY A 571 14.76 1.22 -0.75
CA GLY A 571 16.20 0.98 -0.66
C GLY A 571 16.84 1.91 0.36
N PRO A 572 18.16 1.78 0.63
CA PRO A 572 18.84 2.55 1.67
C PRO A 572 18.83 4.06 1.37
N ILE A 573 18.58 4.87 2.39
CA ILE A 573 18.66 6.33 2.37
C ILE A 573 19.86 6.84 3.18
N ARG A 574 20.73 7.61 2.51
CA ARG A 574 21.92 8.24 3.09
C ARG A 574 21.96 9.72 2.75
N ASP A 575 22.58 10.50 3.64
CA ASP A 575 22.81 11.92 3.41
C ASP A 575 24.08 12.16 2.54
N ALA A 576 24.36 13.44 2.24
CA ALA A 576 25.51 13.87 1.46
C ALA A 576 26.86 13.44 2.05
N ALA A 577 26.94 13.22 3.35
CA ALA A 577 28.13 12.74 4.04
C ALA A 577 28.20 11.20 4.11
N GLY A 578 27.21 10.51 3.53
CA GLY A 578 27.11 9.06 3.51
C GLY A 578 26.56 8.46 4.81
N HIS A 579 26.03 9.24 5.75
CA HIS A 579 25.41 8.70 6.96
C HIS A 579 23.96 8.27 6.69
N PRO A 580 23.44 7.24 7.38
CA PRO A 580 22.03 6.87 7.29
C PRO A 580 21.12 8.06 7.60
N VAL A 581 20.10 8.29 6.77
CA VAL A 581 19.05 9.26 7.09
C VAL A 581 18.10 8.62 8.09
N GLU A 582 17.80 9.32 9.18
CA GLU A 582 16.93 8.86 10.25
C GLU A 582 15.89 9.92 10.57
N GLY A 583 14.82 9.57 11.27
CA GLY A 583 13.83 10.56 11.71
C GLY A 583 14.43 11.74 12.48
N GLU A 584 15.45 11.49 13.30
CA GLU A 584 16.16 12.49 14.12
C GLU A 584 17.05 13.45 13.30
N THR A 585 17.39 13.10 12.06
CA THR A 585 18.37 13.86 11.26
C THR A 585 17.70 14.92 10.38
N LEU A 586 17.61 14.70 9.07
CA LEU A 586 17.02 15.66 8.14
C LEU A 586 15.52 15.90 8.39
N PRO A 587 14.67 14.88 8.63
CA PRO A 587 13.24 15.09 8.86
C PRO A 587 12.94 15.95 10.10
N ALA A 588 13.58 15.68 11.24
CA ALA A 588 13.35 16.45 12.46
C ALA A 588 13.79 17.91 12.34
N ARG A 589 14.95 18.17 11.72
CA ARG A 589 15.40 19.55 11.43
C ARG A 589 14.42 20.27 10.52
N LEU A 590 14.02 19.62 9.42
CA LEU A 590 13.09 20.19 8.46
C LEU A 590 11.73 20.51 9.10
N TRP A 591 11.18 19.60 9.90
CA TRP A 591 9.93 19.80 10.63
C TRP A 591 10.01 20.98 11.61
N ARG A 592 11.10 21.06 12.38
CA ARG A 592 11.33 22.14 13.36
C ARG A 592 11.42 23.49 12.67
N ASP A 593 12.28 23.59 11.64
CA ASP A 593 12.53 24.84 10.94
C ASP A 593 11.29 25.28 10.15
N PHE A 594 10.53 24.33 9.59
CA PHE A 594 9.24 24.60 8.95
C PHE A 594 8.22 25.17 9.93
N LEU A 595 7.99 24.53 11.08
CA LEU A 595 7.02 25.04 12.06
C LEU A 595 7.43 26.39 12.63
N HIS A 596 8.73 26.62 12.80
CA HIS A 596 9.25 27.92 13.20
C HIS A 596 8.91 29.01 12.17
N ALA A 597 9.19 28.76 10.89
CA ALA A 597 8.95 29.70 9.80
C ALA A 597 7.45 29.91 9.53
N ALA A 598 6.66 28.84 9.45
CA ALA A 598 5.24 28.86 9.15
C ALA A 598 4.40 29.58 10.21
N LEU A 599 4.89 29.63 11.45
CA LEU A 599 4.17 30.22 12.59
C LEU A 599 4.82 31.49 13.15
N ARG A 600 5.80 32.08 12.46
CA ARG A 600 6.58 33.24 12.94
C ARG A 600 5.72 34.39 13.47
N ASP A 601 4.58 34.65 12.82
CA ASP A 601 3.65 35.74 13.15
C ASP A 601 2.37 35.23 13.85
N THR A 602 2.38 33.97 14.28
CA THR A 602 1.25 33.34 14.98
C THR A 602 1.48 33.33 16.48
N ALA A 603 0.51 33.84 17.24
CA ALA A 603 0.54 33.86 18.71
C ALA A 603 0.77 32.47 19.30
N VAL A 604 1.64 32.38 20.30
CA VAL A 604 1.95 31.13 21.02
C VAL A 604 0.76 30.72 21.89
N ALA A 605 0.45 29.43 21.90
CA ALA A 605 -0.62 28.84 22.69
C ALA A 605 -0.05 27.67 23.51
N ALA A 606 -0.67 27.41 24.65
CA ALA A 606 -0.29 26.31 25.54
C ALA A 606 -1.10 25.04 25.21
N PHE A 607 -0.49 23.88 25.45
CA PHE A 607 -1.22 22.61 25.46
C PHE A 607 -2.01 22.45 26.77
N PRO A 608 -3.10 21.65 26.76
CA PRO A 608 -3.75 21.23 27.99
C PRO A 608 -2.79 20.42 28.88
N ALA A 609 -3.05 20.43 30.19
CA ALA A 609 -2.36 19.57 31.14
C ALA A 609 -2.77 18.10 30.94
N ALA A 610 -1.88 17.17 31.29
CA ALA A 610 -2.19 15.74 31.30
C ALA A 610 -3.39 15.47 32.23
N ALA A 611 -4.29 14.59 31.79
CA ALA A 611 -5.46 14.15 32.54
C ALA A 611 -5.20 12.87 33.35
N HIS A 612 -4.10 12.15 33.06
CA HIS A 612 -3.69 10.92 33.75
C HIS A 612 -4.78 9.84 33.73
N VAL A 613 -5.36 9.58 32.56
CA VAL A 613 -6.40 8.56 32.38
C VAL A 613 -5.83 7.15 32.53
N GLY A 614 -6.66 6.25 33.03
CA GLY A 614 -6.33 4.83 33.15
C GLY A 614 -5.61 4.45 34.45
N ARG A 615 -5.26 3.17 34.56
CA ARG A 615 -4.63 2.58 35.74
C ARG A 615 -3.15 2.26 35.47
N THR A 616 -2.31 2.45 36.47
CA THR A 616 -0.85 2.21 36.39
C THR A 616 -0.45 0.75 36.67
N ASP A 617 -1.37 -0.07 37.19
CA ASP A 617 -1.17 -1.48 37.58
C ASP A 617 -1.42 -2.49 36.44
N THR A 618 -1.40 -2.03 35.19
CA THR A 618 -1.86 -2.80 34.02
C THR A 618 -0.75 -3.35 33.13
N GLY A 619 0.49 -2.89 33.32
CA GLY A 619 1.63 -3.31 32.51
C GLY A 619 2.29 -4.58 33.01
N ASP A 620 3.24 -5.09 32.24
CA ASP A 620 3.90 -6.38 32.42
C ASP A 620 5.33 -6.28 32.99
N ALA A 621 5.73 -5.11 33.51
CA ALA A 621 7.03 -4.96 34.18
C ALA A 621 7.16 -5.95 35.34
N GLY A 622 8.33 -6.59 35.44
CA GLY A 622 8.58 -7.64 36.43
C GLY A 622 7.85 -8.97 36.18
N GLN A 623 7.02 -9.07 35.14
CA GLN A 623 6.40 -10.33 34.70
C GLN A 623 7.11 -10.97 33.50
N GLY A 624 8.05 -10.27 32.89
CA GLY A 624 8.76 -10.84 31.76
C GLY A 624 9.81 -11.86 32.21
N ASP A 625 9.99 -12.89 31.40
CA ASP A 625 11.13 -13.78 31.49
C ASP A 625 12.42 -13.01 31.14
N SER A 626 13.42 -12.97 32.03
CA SER A 626 14.79 -12.66 31.59
C SER A 626 15.31 -13.86 30.80
N PRO A 627 16.24 -13.70 29.84
CA PRO A 627 17.01 -14.83 29.31
C PRO A 627 17.62 -15.68 30.44
N ASP A 628 17.95 -15.05 31.58
CA ASP A 628 18.43 -15.71 32.80
C ASP A 628 17.33 -16.36 33.66
N ASP A 629 16.08 -15.86 33.64
CA ASP A 629 14.97 -16.44 34.41
C ASP A 629 14.43 -17.73 33.76
N LEU A 630 14.76 -17.95 32.47
CA LEU A 630 14.58 -19.23 31.80
C LEU A 630 15.68 -20.24 32.12
N ALA A 631 16.79 -19.80 32.73
CA ALA A 631 17.84 -20.69 33.26
C ALA A 631 17.63 -21.03 34.76
N GLY A 632 16.94 -20.16 35.51
CA GLY A 632 16.66 -20.32 36.94
C GLY A 632 15.24 -20.80 37.21
N GLY A 633 15.00 -22.11 37.13
CA GLY A 633 13.68 -22.74 37.18
C GLY A 633 12.71 -22.26 38.26
N ARG A 634 11.67 -21.53 37.85
CA ARG A 634 10.31 -21.66 38.41
C ARG A 634 9.23 -21.15 37.44
N ALA A 635 9.10 -21.81 36.28
CA ALA A 635 7.88 -21.81 35.48
C ALA A 635 7.11 -23.13 35.70
N PRO A 636 5.78 -23.16 35.58
CA PRO A 636 4.99 -24.39 35.73
C PRO A 636 5.48 -25.44 34.72
N ALA A 637 5.74 -26.65 35.22
CA ALA A 637 6.56 -27.70 34.62
C ALA A 637 6.08 -28.32 33.28
N ALA A 638 5.11 -27.72 32.58
CA ALA A 638 4.49 -28.32 31.39
C ALA A 638 5.02 -27.78 30.04
N ALA A 639 5.84 -26.71 30.00
CA ALA A 639 6.15 -26.00 28.74
C ALA A 639 7.64 -25.77 28.42
N VAL A 640 8.58 -26.26 29.24
CA VAL A 640 10.03 -25.99 29.05
C VAL A 640 10.63 -26.83 27.90
N GLY A 641 10.04 -27.97 27.57
CA GLY A 641 10.58 -28.90 26.57
C GLY A 641 10.38 -28.49 25.11
N ALA A 642 9.20 -27.97 24.77
CA ALA A 642 8.78 -27.74 23.39
C ALA A 642 9.26 -26.41 22.78
N ARG A 643 10.15 -25.66 23.45
CA ARG A 643 10.67 -24.39 22.93
C ARG A 643 11.93 -24.62 22.10
N PRO A 644 12.06 -23.98 20.92
CA PRO A 644 13.27 -24.05 20.12
C PRO A 644 14.51 -23.58 20.91
N VAL A 645 15.55 -24.41 20.90
CA VAL A 645 16.86 -24.08 21.46
C VAL A 645 17.55 -23.10 20.52
N LEU A 646 18.03 -21.99 21.08
CA LEU A 646 18.74 -20.92 20.34
C LEU A 646 20.22 -20.83 20.72
N ARG A 647 20.76 -21.85 21.42
CA ARG A 647 22.15 -21.87 21.88
C ARG A 647 22.87 -23.20 21.66
N ALA A 648 24.18 -23.13 21.44
CA ALA A 648 25.10 -24.28 21.44
C ALA A 648 25.23 -24.92 22.83
N ALA A 649 25.63 -26.20 22.88
CA ALA A 649 25.79 -26.95 24.13
C ALA A 649 27.05 -26.54 24.92
N GLY A 650 28.13 -26.19 24.22
CA GLY A 650 29.43 -25.90 24.84
C GLY A 650 29.48 -24.54 25.55
N PRO A 651 30.29 -24.42 26.63
CA PRO A 651 30.46 -23.16 27.36
C PRO A 651 31.35 -22.16 26.60
N GLY A 652 31.37 -20.90 27.05
CA GLY A 652 32.29 -19.89 26.54
C GLY A 652 32.06 -19.51 25.08
N ARG A 653 33.12 -19.18 24.34
CA ARG A 653 33.08 -18.82 22.90
C ARG A 653 32.85 -20.05 22.02
N THR A 654 31.73 -20.73 22.23
CA THR A 654 31.29 -21.86 21.41
C THR A 654 30.24 -21.40 20.39
N VAL A 655 30.25 -21.99 19.19
CA VAL A 655 29.23 -21.77 18.15
C VAL A 655 28.76 -23.10 17.58
N ALA A 656 27.49 -23.19 17.20
CA ALA A 656 26.95 -24.33 16.47
C ALA A 656 26.67 -23.97 15.01
N LEU A 657 27.20 -24.76 14.08
CA LEU A 657 26.85 -24.67 12.66
C LEU A 657 25.70 -25.63 12.37
N THR A 658 24.62 -25.08 11.81
CA THR A 658 23.45 -25.85 11.38
C THR A 658 23.21 -25.64 9.88
N PHE A 659 22.94 -26.73 9.17
CA PHE A 659 22.77 -26.77 7.72
C PHE A 659 21.35 -27.20 7.36
N ASP A 660 20.61 -26.34 6.68
CA ASP A 660 19.23 -26.62 6.26
C ASP A 660 19.15 -27.02 4.77
N ASP A 661 18.07 -27.73 4.43
CA ASP A 661 17.63 -28.15 3.09
C ASP A 661 18.42 -29.29 2.41
N GLY A 662 19.46 -29.81 3.06
CA GLY A 662 20.24 -30.94 2.55
C GLY A 662 19.54 -32.30 2.68
N PRO A 663 20.14 -33.38 2.16
CA PRO A 663 21.41 -33.42 1.43
C PRO A 663 21.27 -32.93 -0.03
N SER A 664 22.31 -32.27 -0.55
CA SER A 664 22.39 -31.81 -1.95
C SER A 664 23.79 -32.00 -2.54
N GLN A 665 24.01 -31.56 -3.78
CA GLN A 665 25.34 -31.55 -4.40
C GLN A 665 26.40 -30.76 -3.62
N TYR A 666 26.00 -29.77 -2.81
CA TYR A 666 26.91 -28.95 -2.02
C TYR A 666 27.30 -29.56 -0.67
N THR A 667 26.47 -30.46 -0.13
CA THR A 667 26.71 -31.16 1.15
C THR A 667 28.08 -31.83 1.20
N THR A 668 28.53 -32.44 0.10
CA THR A 668 29.87 -33.07 0.03
C THR A 668 30.98 -32.07 0.33
N ALA A 669 30.95 -30.88 -0.27
CA ALA A 669 31.98 -29.87 -0.07
C ALA A 669 31.95 -29.30 1.37
N VAL A 670 30.76 -29.16 1.95
CA VAL A 670 30.60 -28.81 3.36
C VAL A 670 31.22 -29.88 4.27
N LEU A 671 30.94 -31.17 4.04
CA LEU A 671 31.49 -32.27 4.82
C LEU A 671 33.02 -32.34 4.73
N ASP A 672 33.59 -32.15 3.53
CA ASP A 672 35.05 -32.10 3.34
C ASP A 672 35.68 -30.99 4.17
N LEU A 673 35.06 -29.81 4.19
CA LEU A 673 35.52 -28.66 4.97
C LEU A 673 35.42 -28.92 6.49
N LEU A 674 34.27 -29.43 6.96
CA LEU A 674 34.08 -29.74 8.38
C LEU A 674 35.08 -30.80 8.86
N ARG A 675 35.35 -31.82 8.02
CA ARG A 675 36.33 -32.87 8.29
C ARG A 675 37.75 -32.32 8.37
N GLN A 676 38.12 -31.39 7.48
CA GLN A 676 39.43 -30.73 7.50
C GLN A 676 39.72 -30.05 8.85
N TYR A 677 38.70 -29.42 9.45
CA TYR A 677 38.82 -28.70 10.73
C TYR A 677 38.34 -29.50 11.95
N ARG A 678 37.94 -30.78 11.77
CA ARG A 678 37.40 -31.65 12.83
C ARG A 678 36.21 -31.05 13.56
N ILE A 679 35.31 -30.39 12.84
CA ILE A 679 34.13 -29.72 13.39
C ILE A 679 32.93 -30.65 13.31
N ARG A 680 32.18 -30.73 14.41
CA ARG A 680 30.86 -31.37 14.43
C ARG A 680 29.78 -30.31 14.18
N ALA A 681 28.89 -30.56 13.23
CA ALA A 681 27.76 -29.71 12.89
C ALA A 681 26.43 -30.48 12.99
N THR A 682 25.33 -29.79 12.75
CA THR A 682 23.98 -30.39 12.67
C THR A 682 23.40 -30.18 11.28
N PHE A 683 22.82 -31.21 10.68
CA PHE A 683 22.19 -31.16 9.35
C PHE A 683 20.69 -31.38 9.49
N CYS A 684 19.90 -30.34 9.20
CA CYS A 684 18.45 -30.34 9.10
C CYS A 684 18.06 -30.79 7.69
N VAL A 685 17.75 -32.08 7.58
CA VAL A 685 17.56 -32.75 6.29
C VAL A 685 16.09 -32.87 5.91
N VAL A 686 15.82 -32.72 4.62
CA VAL A 686 14.48 -32.87 4.03
C VAL A 686 14.28 -34.31 3.59
N GLY A 687 13.13 -34.91 3.92
CA GLY A 687 12.85 -36.33 3.66
C GLY A 687 13.00 -36.75 2.19
N GLU A 688 12.51 -35.94 1.25
CA GLU A 688 12.69 -36.18 -0.19
C GLU A 688 14.15 -36.10 -0.63
N ALA A 689 14.92 -35.16 -0.10
CA ALA A 689 16.33 -35.02 -0.41
C ALA A 689 17.13 -36.24 0.10
N VAL A 690 16.77 -36.76 1.27
CA VAL A 690 17.32 -38.01 1.81
C VAL A 690 17.00 -39.21 0.93
N ALA A 691 15.76 -39.34 0.46
CA ALA A 691 15.35 -40.41 -0.43
C ALA A 691 16.05 -40.33 -1.81
N ALA A 692 16.26 -39.12 -2.32
CA ALA A 692 16.96 -38.88 -3.58
C ALA A 692 18.47 -39.15 -3.48
N ASP A 693 19.10 -38.89 -2.33
CA ASP A 693 20.53 -39.11 -2.11
C ASP A 693 20.85 -39.72 -0.74
N PRO A 694 20.57 -41.01 -0.56
CA PRO A 694 20.82 -41.70 0.70
C PRO A 694 22.33 -41.89 0.97
N ALA A 695 23.18 -41.77 -0.07
CA ALA A 695 24.63 -41.90 0.09
C ALA A 695 25.23 -40.71 0.82
N ARG A 696 24.78 -39.48 0.51
CA ARG A 696 25.24 -38.29 1.25
C ARG A 696 24.74 -38.27 2.68
N LEU A 697 23.50 -38.71 2.97
CA LEU A 697 23.06 -38.86 4.36
C LEU A 697 23.95 -39.84 5.14
N ARG A 698 24.25 -41.03 4.59
CA ARG A 698 25.17 -41.98 5.24
C ARG A 698 26.53 -41.36 5.53
N ARG A 699 27.00 -40.49 4.64
CA ARG A 699 28.25 -39.76 4.85
C ARG A 699 28.15 -38.76 6.00
N ILE A 700 27.07 -37.96 6.09
CA ILE A 700 26.80 -37.07 7.24
C ILE A 700 26.91 -37.83 8.56
N VAL A 701 26.28 -39.01 8.63
CA VAL A 701 26.29 -39.88 9.82
C VAL A 701 27.69 -40.47 10.08
N ALA A 702 28.37 -40.97 9.05
CA ALA A 702 29.71 -41.56 9.18
C ALA A 702 30.78 -40.55 9.63
N ASP A 703 30.64 -39.28 9.25
CA ASP A 703 31.52 -38.19 9.70
C ASP A 703 31.15 -37.66 11.11
N GLY A 704 30.11 -38.22 11.76
CA GLY A 704 29.79 -37.99 13.17
C GLY A 704 28.92 -36.76 13.46
N HIS A 705 28.30 -36.17 12.43
CA HIS A 705 27.43 -35.01 12.58
C HIS A 705 26.07 -35.37 13.18
N ALA A 706 25.42 -34.39 13.81
CA ALA A 706 24.08 -34.57 14.35
C ALA A 706 23.01 -34.42 13.26
N LEU A 707 21.94 -35.20 13.37
CA LEU A 707 20.80 -35.13 12.46
C LEU A 707 19.66 -34.30 13.07
N CYS A 708 19.06 -33.51 12.20
CA CYS A 708 17.89 -32.71 12.43
C CYS A 708 16.85 -33.04 11.35
N ASN A 709 15.59 -33.21 11.74
CA ASN A 709 14.48 -33.39 10.82
C ASN A 709 13.99 -32.02 10.33
N HIS A 710 13.81 -31.87 9.01
CA HIS A 710 13.41 -30.61 8.38
C HIS A 710 12.20 -30.76 7.44
N SER A 711 11.23 -31.57 7.84
CA SER A 711 10.03 -31.91 7.06
C SER A 711 10.28 -32.82 5.85
N THR A 712 9.22 -33.46 5.36
CA THR A 712 9.30 -34.41 4.24
C THR A 712 9.57 -33.67 2.93
N HIS A 713 8.87 -32.54 2.73
CA HIS A 713 8.83 -31.78 1.48
C HIS A 713 9.26 -30.32 1.66
N HIS A 714 9.85 -29.96 2.80
CA HIS A 714 10.08 -28.56 3.19
C HIS A 714 8.75 -27.77 3.32
N ASP A 715 7.72 -28.42 3.87
CA ASP A 715 6.39 -27.83 4.08
C ASP A 715 6.40 -26.81 5.23
N ALA A 716 5.59 -25.74 5.12
CA ALA A 716 5.32 -24.85 6.25
C ALA A 716 4.37 -25.54 7.26
N LEU A 717 4.91 -26.00 8.39
CA LEU A 717 4.20 -26.84 9.36
C LEU A 717 3.50 -26.07 10.48
N GLY A 718 3.70 -24.75 10.62
CA GLY A 718 3.23 -24.01 11.79
C GLY A 718 1.72 -23.75 11.83
N HIS A 719 1.01 -24.13 10.78
CA HIS A 719 -0.46 -24.11 10.73
C HIS A 719 -1.08 -25.47 10.42
N ALA A 720 -0.26 -26.52 10.32
CA ALA A 720 -0.73 -27.89 10.15
C ALA A 720 -1.35 -28.43 11.46
N THR A 721 -2.27 -29.39 11.33
CA THR A 721 -2.81 -30.11 12.50
C THR A 721 -1.72 -30.95 13.16
N ALA A 722 -1.84 -31.22 14.46
CA ALA A 722 -0.87 -32.07 15.16
C ALA A 722 -0.70 -33.45 14.50
N GLU A 723 -1.78 -34.00 13.93
CA GLU A 723 -1.76 -35.25 13.17
C GLU A 723 -0.96 -35.15 11.86
N ARG A 724 -1.15 -34.06 11.09
CA ARG A 724 -0.36 -33.82 9.87
C ARG A 724 1.12 -33.63 10.20
N VAL A 725 1.43 -32.89 11.27
CA VAL A 725 2.81 -32.68 11.69
C VAL A 725 3.46 -33.97 12.19
N LEU A 726 2.72 -34.76 12.96
CA LEU A 726 3.17 -36.08 13.41
C LEU A 726 3.49 -36.98 12.22
N GLY A 727 2.60 -37.04 11.23
CA GLY A 727 2.82 -37.77 9.98
C GLY A 727 4.08 -37.30 9.25
N ASP A 728 4.24 -35.99 9.06
CA ASP A 728 5.38 -35.42 8.35
C ASP A 728 6.73 -35.70 9.03
N ILE A 729 6.82 -35.47 10.34
CA ILE A 729 8.05 -35.72 11.10
C ILE A 729 8.40 -37.21 11.05
N THR A 730 7.43 -38.09 11.31
CA THR A 730 7.66 -39.54 11.31
C THR A 730 7.99 -40.10 9.93
N THR A 731 7.43 -39.55 8.84
CA THR A 731 7.81 -39.90 7.47
C THR A 731 9.26 -39.53 7.17
N THR A 732 9.69 -38.34 7.59
CA THR A 732 11.09 -37.91 7.41
C THR A 732 12.07 -38.75 8.24
N ASP A 733 11.71 -39.07 9.49
CA ASP A 733 12.52 -39.96 10.32
C ASP A 733 12.64 -41.37 9.72
N ALA A 734 11.56 -41.89 9.14
CA ALA A 734 11.58 -43.18 8.45
C ALA A 734 12.49 -43.15 7.21
N ALA A 735 12.49 -42.06 6.44
CA ALA A 735 13.40 -41.87 5.31
C ALA A 735 14.87 -41.85 5.77
N ILE A 736 15.17 -41.14 6.87
CA ILE A 736 16.49 -41.13 7.50
C ILE A 736 16.91 -42.53 7.97
N ALA A 737 16.03 -43.24 8.67
CA ALA A 737 16.28 -44.58 9.17
C ALA A 737 16.50 -45.61 8.05
N ALA A 738 15.78 -45.48 6.93
CA ALA A 738 15.98 -46.33 5.76
C ALA A 738 17.34 -46.07 5.08
N ALA A 739 17.77 -44.81 5.00
CA ALA A 739 19.02 -44.44 4.37
C ALA A 739 20.25 -44.73 5.26
N ALA A 740 20.13 -44.55 6.59
CA ALA A 740 21.17 -44.80 7.59
C ALA A 740 20.58 -45.50 8.84
N PRO A 741 20.43 -46.84 8.81
CA PRO A 741 19.86 -47.60 9.93
C PRO A 741 20.61 -47.37 11.24
N GLY A 742 19.87 -47.05 12.30
CA GLY A 742 20.42 -46.80 13.64
C GLY A 742 20.94 -45.37 13.89
N ALA A 743 20.84 -44.47 12.90
CA ALA A 743 21.15 -43.05 13.12
C ALA A 743 20.11 -42.37 14.02
N ALA A 744 20.57 -41.62 15.03
CA ALA A 744 19.69 -40.89 15.93
C ALA A 744 19.33 -39.50 15.38
N VAL A 745 18.04 -39.23 15.19
CA VAL A 745 17.52 -37.91 14.82
C VAL A 745 17.29 -37.08 16.09
N THR A 746 18.28 -36.28 16.44
CA THR A 746 18.33 -35.58 17.74
C THR A 746 17.49 -34.31 17.75
N TYR A 747 17.36 -33.66 16.59
CA TYR A 747 16.76 -32.33 16.49
C TYR A 747 15.62 -32.30 15.48
N PHE A 748 14.80 -31.26 15.60
CA PHE A 748 13.80 -30.90 14.60
C PHE A 748 13.84 -29.39 14.37
N ARG A 749 13.72 -28.99 13.11
CA ARG A 749 13.57 -27.60 12.71
C ARG A 749 12.39 -27.47 11.79
N ALA A 750 11.41 -26.64 12.17
CA ALA A 750 10.32 -26.31 11.27
C ALA A 750 10.85 -25.48 10.09
N PRO A 751 10.53 -25.83 8.83
CA PRO A 751 10.82 -24.99 7.67
C PRO A 751 10.36 -23.55 7.88
N TYR A 752 11.16 -22.59 7.40
CA TYR A 752 10.93 -21.15 7.56
C TYR A 752 10.91 -20.63 9.02
N GLY A 753 11.19 -21.48 10.01
CA GLY A 753 10.94 -21.17 11.42
C GLY A 753 9.45 -21.11 11.78
N ASP A 754 8.57 -21.74 10.98
CA ASP A 754 7.12 -21.73 11.20
C ASP A 754 6.69 -22.85 12.17
N TRP A 755 6.76 -22.55 13.48
CA TRP A 755 6.72 -23.57 14.53
C TRP A 755 5.34 -24.11 14.94
N GLY A 756 4.27 -23.32 14.93
CA GLY A 756 2.91 -23.78 15.31
C GLY A 756 2.83 -24.81 16.45
N VAL A 757 2.19 -25.95 16.16
CA VAL A 757 2.18 -27.13 17.05
C VAL A 757 3.39 -28.05 16.84
N SER A 758 4.22 -27.80 15.81
CA SER A 758 5.29 -28.71 15.40
C SER A 758 6.43 -28.80 16.39
N ALA A 759 6.78 -27.71 17.07
CA ALA A 759 7.78 -27.76 18.14
C ALA A 759 7.36 -28.70 19.29
N LYS A 760 6.07 -28.74 19.63
CA LYS A 760 5.54 -29.66 20.65
C LYS A 760 5.53 -31.10 20.16
N VAL A 761 4.99 -31.33 18.95
CA VAL A 761 4.93 -32.69 18.38
C VAL A 761 6.33 -33.28 18.24
N ALA A 762 7.29 -32.49 17.74
CA ALA A 762 8.68 -32.90 17.64
C ALA A 762 9.29 -33.25 19.01
N TYR A 763 9.03 -32.42 20.03
CA TYR A 763 9.47 -32.69 21.38
C TYR A 763 8.89 -33.98 21.96
N ASP A 764 7.59 -34.20 21.77
CA ASP A 764 6.90 -35.41 22.21
C ASP A 764 7.46 -36.68 21.50
N LEU A 765 7.98 -36.52 20.28
CA LEU A 765 8.68 -37.56 19.51
C LEU A 765 10.16 -37.75 19.91
N GLY A 766 10.68 -36.94 20.84
CA GLY A 766 12.06 -37.02 21.31
C GLY A 766 13.06 -36.15 20.55
N HIS A 767 12.61 -35.32 19.61
CA HIS A 767 13.48 -34.35 18.95
C HIS A 767 13.56 -33.08 19.77
N THR A 768 14.77 -32.53 19.91
CA THR A 768 14.94 -31.17 20.43
C THR A 768 14.60 -30.15 19.34
N PRO A 769 13.58 -29.29 19.50
CA PRO A 769 13.33 -28.23 18.55
C PRO A 769 14.53 -27.25 18.55
N ILE A 770 15.05 -26.87 17.39
CA ILE A 770 16.19 -25.93 17.27
C ILE A 770 15.85 -24.74 16.39
N GLY A 771 16.09 -23.53 16.90
CA GLY A 771 16.08 -22.30 16.10
C GLY A 771 17.49 -21.79 15.85
N TRP A 772 17.63 -20.51 15.53
CA TRP A 772 18.91 -19.88 15.27
C TRP A 772 19.01 -18.51 15.94
N SER A 773 20.24 -18.09 16.23
CA SER A 773 20.54 -16.77 16.77
C SER A 773 21.36 -15.92 15.80
N VAL A 774 21.85 -16.52 14.71
CA VAL A 774 22.59 -15.88 13.63
C VAL A 774 22.03 -16.39 12.30
N ASP A 775 21.60 -15.46 11.45
CA ASP A 775 21.15 -15.73 10.09
C ASP A 775 21.90 -14.82 9.11
N PRO A 776 22.75 -15.35 8.22
CA PRO A 776 23.43 -14.56 7.21
C PRO A 776 22.56 -14.30 5.96
N ASP A 777 21.35 -14.84 5.89
CA ASP A 777 20.52 -14.89 4.68
C ASP A 777 21.31 -15.44 3.46
N ASP A 778 22.11 -16.50 3.65
CA ASP A 778 22.94 -17.06 2.57
C ASP A 778 22.08 -17.60 1.41
N TRP A 779 20.83 -17.96 1.69
CA TRP A 779 19.83 -18.35 0.71
C TRP A 779 19.50 -17.25 -0.32
N THR A 780 19.74 -15.95 -0.02
CA THR A 780 19.53 -14.83 -0.97
C THR A 780 20.69 -14.62 -1.95
N LEU A 781 21.76 -15.41 -1.85
CA LEU A 781 23.00 -15.30 -2.65
C LEU A 781 23.71 -13.92 -2.56
N PRO A 782 23.95 -13.35 -1.35
CA PRO A 782 24.50 -12.01 -1.18
C PRO A 782 26.02 -11.88 -1.49
N GLY A 783 26.72 -12.98 -1.75
CA GLY A 783 28.16 -13.08 -1.95
C GLY A 783 28.89 -13.64 -0.72
N ALA A 784 29.93 -14.45 -0.93
CA ALA A 784 30.64 -15.15 0.14
C ALA A 784 31.21 -14.21 1.23
N ALA A 785 31.79 -13.08 0.82
CA ALA A 785 32.33 -12.08 1.76
C ALA A 785 31.24 -11.45 2.65
N GLU A 786 30.04 -11.22 2.10
CA GLU A 786 28.93 -10.65 2.85
C GLU A 786 28.33 -11.69 3.81
N ILE A 787 28.25 -12.98 3.42
CA ILE A 787 27.86 -14.07 4.33
C ILE A 787 28.79 -14.12 5.54
N VAL A 788 30.13 -14.10 5.32
CA VAL A 788 31.12 -14.08 6.42
C VAL A 788 30.90 -12.87 7.32
N SER A 789 30.75 -11.67 6.72
CA SER A 789 30.58 -10.44 7.50
C SER A 789 29.28 -10.44 8.32
N ARG A 790 28.17 -10.94 7.77
CA ARG A 790 26.89 -11.06 8.49
C ARG A 790 26.98 -12.02 9.67
N VAL A 791 27.67 -13.15 9.50
CA VAL A 791 27.90 -14.07 10.62
C VAL A 791 28.73 -13.38 11.70
N GLU A 792 29.87 -12.78 11.33
CA GLU A 792 30.79 -12.12 12.28
C GLU A 792 30.11 -10.98 13.06
N ARG A 793 29.22 -10.19 12.42
CA ARG A 793 28.48 -9.08 13.07
C ARG A 793 27.45 -9.55 14.10
N GLN A 794 26.86 -10.74 13.90
CA GLN A 794 25.82 -11.28 14.76
C GLN A 794 26.36 -12.27 15.81
N LEU A 795 27.62 -12.68 15.67
CA LEU A 795 28.19 -13.78 16.43
C LEU A 795 28.30 -13.44 17.93
N THR A 796 27.68 -14.29 18.75
CA THR A 796 27.74 -14.21 20.21
C THR A 796 28.13 -15.57 20.82
N PRO A 797 28.73 -15.62 22.02
CA PRO A 797 29.01 -16.88 22.71
C PRO A 797 27.76 -17.75 22.82
N GLY A 798 27.84 -18.98 22.33
CA GLY A 798 26.73 -19.92 22.28
C GLY A 798 25.85 -19.80 21.03
N ALA A 799 26.18 -18.99 20.03
CA ALA A 799 25.31 -18.79 18.86
C ALA A 799 25.04 -20.09 18.08
N ILE A 800 23.83 -20.19 17.52
CA ILE A 800 23.49 -21.16 16.47
C ILE A 800 23.42 -20.40 15.14
N VAL A 801 24.31 -20.75 14.22
CA VAL A 801 24.41 -20.18 12.88
C VAL A 801 23.64 -21.06 11.91
N LEU A 802 22.57 -20.50 11.34
CA LEU A 802 21.82 -21.10 10.24
C LEU A 802 22.52 -20.79 8.92
N VAL A 803 22.85 -21.82 8.15
CA VAL A 803 23.28 -21.73 6.75
C VAL A 803 22.63 -22.87 5.97
N HIS A 804 22.66 -22.81 4.63
CA HIS A 804 21.98 -23.79 3.79
C HIS A 804 22.98 -24.63 3.00
N ASP A 805 22.79 -25.96 3.01
CA ASP A 805 23.52 -26.86 2.13
C ASP A 805 22.63 -27.47 1.03
N GLY A 806 21.33 -27.16 1.00
CA GLY A 806 20.40 -27.48 -0.09
C GLY A 806 19.46 -26.33 -0.46
N GLY A 807 18.36 -26.62 -1.18
CA GLY A 807 17.34 -25.61 -1.50
C GLY A 807 17.68 -24.61 -2.62
N GLY A 808 18.72 -24.87 -3.43
CA GLY A 808 19.15 -24.00 -4.52
C GLY A 808 20.67 -23.99 -4.72
N ASP A 809 21.20 -22.94 -5.34
CA ASP A 809 22.65 -22.73 -5.46
C ASP A 809 23.26 -22.37 -4.10
N ARG A 810 24.29 -23.12 -3.66
CA ARG A 810 25.00 -22.89 -2.38
C ARG A 810 26.51 -22.74 -2.53
N ARG A 811 27.00 -22.38 -3.72
CA ARG A 811 28.43 -22.10 -3.95
C ARG A 811 28.98 -21.04 -3.00
N GLN A 812 28.25 -19.93 -2.84
CA GLN A 812 28.68 -18.83 -1.98
C GLN A 812 28.72 -19.22 -0.50
N THR A 813 27.81 -20.10 -0.04
CA THR A 813 27.82 -20.63 1.32
C THR A 813 29.07 -21.46 1.56
N VAL A 814 29.43 -22.36 0.64
CA VAL A 814 30.66 -23.16 0.73
C VAL A 814 31.92 -22.28 0.75
N GLU A 815 31.99 -21.28 -0.13
CA GLU A 815 33.08 -20.30 -0.17
C GLU A 815 33.19 -19.47 1.12
N ALA A 816 32.04 -19.05 1.67
CA ALA A 816 32.00 -18.31 2.92
C ALA A 816 32.49 -19.16 4.09
N LEU A 817 32.07 -20.42 4.20
CA LEU A 817 32.51 -21.33 5.26
C LEU A 817 34.02 -21.59 5.19
N ALA A 818 34.58 -21.71 3.99
CA ALA A 818 36.03 -21.89 3.79
C ALA A 818 36.85 -20.70 4.33
N THR A 819 36.23 -19.52 4.42
CA THR A 819 36.84 -18.32 5.01
C THR A 819 36.51 -18.17 6.50
N LEU A 820 35.25 -18.39 6.88
CA LEU A 820 34.72 -18.17 8.22
C LEU A 820 35.35 -19.12 9.24
N ILE A 821 35.35 -20.42 8.96
CA ILE A 821 35.81 -21.45 9.91
C ILE A 821 37.24 -21.20 10.40
N PRO A 822 38.27 -21.03 9.53
CA PRO A 822 39.63 -20.78 10.01
C PRO A 822 39.76 -19.46 10.76
N ARG A 823 38.97 -18.43 10.41
CA ARG A 823 38.96 -17.15 11.14
C ARG A 823 38.40 -17.30 12.55
N LEU A 824 37.30 -18.02 12.72
CA LEU A 824 36.71 -18.26 14.03
C LEU A 824 37.65 -19.08 14.91
N LEU A 825 38.26 -20.13 14.36
CA LEU A 825 39.28 -20.91 15.08
C LEU A 825 40.47 -20.05 15.50
N ALA A 826 40.97 -19.18 14.61
CA ALA A 826 42.07 -18.25 14.92
C ALA A 826 41.68 -17.22 16.00
N ALA A 827 40.41 -16.84 16.07
CA ALA A 827 39.86 -15.95 17.09
C ALA A 827 39.50 -16.65 18.42
N GLY A 828 39.81 -17.95 18.54
CA GLY A 828 39.63 -18.75 19.76
C GLY A 828 38.20 -19.26 19.96
N TRP A 829 37.39 -19.33 18.91
CA TRP A 829 36.08 -19.98 18.97
C TRP A 829 36.20 -21.49 18.88
N THR A 830 35.33 -22.18 19.63
CA THR A 830 35.14 -23.63 19.55
C THR A 830 33.80 -23.95 18.88
N PHE A 831 33.67 -25.15 18.34
CA PHE A 831 32.44 -25.60 17.68
C PHE A 831 31.81 -26.76 18.46
N ASP A 832 30.50 -26.70 18.66
CA ASP A 832 29.71 -27.77 19.25
C ASP A 832 28.32 -27.80 18.61
N VAL A 833 27.53 -28.83 18.89
CA VAL A 833 26.14 -28.92 18.42
C VAL A 833 25.21 -28.06 19.29
N PRO A 834 23.96 -27.78 18.85
CA PRO A 834 22.94 -27.15 19.70
C PRO A 834 22.76 -27.87 21.05
N ALA A 835 22.27 -27.17 22.07
CA ALA A 835 21.92 -27.83 23.33
C ALA A 835 20.74 -28.79 23.14
N VAL A 836 20.77 -29.96 23.79
CA VAL A 836 19.68 -30.95 23.74
C VAL A 836 18.76 -30.75 24.94
N THR A 837 17.45 -30.65 24.69
CA THR A 837 16.43 -30.44 25.74
C THR A 837 15.35 -31.53 25.76
N ALA A 838 15.22 -32.29 24.68
CA ALA A 838 14.32 -33.45 24.62
C ALA A 838 14.90 -34.67 25.33
N PRO A 839 14.05 -35.47 26.02
CA PRO A 839 14.49 -36.71 26.63
C PRO A 839 14.90 -37.72 25.55
N PRO A 840 15.94 -38.55 25.79
CA PRO A 840 16.31 -39.61 24.85
C PRO A 840 15.18 -40.63 24.75
N VAL A 841 14.68 -40.88 23.53
CA VAL A 841 13.71 -41.95 23.28
C VAL A 841 14.47 -43.25 23.08
N ALA A 842 14.15 -44.26 23.88
CA ALA A 842 14.73 -45.60 23.74
C ALA A 842 14.24 -46.22 22.43
N VAL A 843 15.16 -46.48 21.50
CA VAL A 843 14.90 -47.31 20.32
C VAL A 843 14.58 -48.72 20.82
N PRO A 844 13.40 -49.32 20.52
CA PRO A 844 13.17 -50.71 20.85
C PRO A 844 14.18 -51.56 20.08
N SER A 845 14.99 -52.34 20.79
CA SER A 845 15.88 -53.32 20.19
C SER A 845 15.05 -54.40 19.49
N PRO A 846 15.44 -54.89 18.29
CA PRO A 846 14.74 -56.00 17.67
C PRO A 846 15.20 -57.30 18.35
N THR A 847 14.48 -57.72 19.40
CA THR A 847 14.54 -59.11 19.85
C THR A 847 13.82 -59.99 18.84
N LEU A 848 14.61 -60.65 18.00
CA LEU A 848 14.19 -61.84 17.27
C LEU A 848 14.04 -62.99 18.27
N GLU A 849 12.81 -63.46 18.48
CA GLU A 849 12.52 -64.82 18.92
C GLU A 849 11.51 -65.40 17.90
N PRO A 850 11.75 -66.61 17.36
CA PRO A 850 10.93 -67.20 16.31
C PRO A 850 9.86 -68.09 16.92
N GLU A 851 8.58 -67.85 16.65
CA GLU A 851 7.58 -68.91 16.83
C GLU A 851 6.52 -68.94 15.71
N SER A 852 6.52 -70.11 15.08
CA SER A 852 5.68 -70.72 14.05
C SER A 852 4.23 -70.23 13.85
N ALA A 853 3.94 -69.97 12.57
CA ALA A 853 2.78 -70.41 11.78
C ALA A 853 1.53 -70.92 12.52
N GLN A 854 0.41 -70.18 12.36
CA GLN A 854 -0.93 -70.73 12.08
C GLN A 854 -1.93 -69.62 11.65
N LEU A 855 -2.41 -69.70 10.39
CA LEU A 855 -3.77 -69.27 9.99
C LEU A 855 -4.78 -70.23 10.67
N PRO A 856 -6.08 -69.92 10.97
CA PRO A 856 -7.06 -69.18 10.13
C PRO A 856 -8.14 -68.38 10.97
N THR A 857 -9.05 -67.55 10.45
CA THR A 857 -10.33 -67.87 9.77
C THR A 857 -11.16 -66.58 9.60
N ALA A 858 -12.03 -66.54 8.58
CA ALA A 858 -12.85 -65.40 8.16
C ALA A 858 -14.06 -65.09 9.07
N PRO A 859 -14.55 -63.83 9.12
CA PRO A 859 -15.83 -63.48 9.75
C PRO A 859 -17.02 -63.59 8.76
N PRO A 860 -18.26 -63.76 9.25
CA PRO A 860 -19.47 -63.91 8.42
C PRO A 860 -20.01 -62.56 7.91
N PRO A 861 -20.89 -62.56 6.90
CA PRO A 861 -21.28 -61.35 6.18
C PRO A 861 -22.50 -60.65 6.82
N SER A 862 -22.68 -59.37 6.51
CA SER A 862 -23.93 -58.63 6.73
C SER A 862 -24.13 -57.59 5.62
N PRO A 863 -25.39 -57.19 5.33
CA PRO A 863 -25.95 -57.30 3.99
C PRO A 863 -26.02 -55.97 3.21
N THR A 864 -25.99 -56.08 1.88
CA THR A 864 -26.37 -55.03 0.92
C THR A 864 -27.91 -54.92 0.82
N PRO A 865 -28.46 -53.73 0.51
CA PRO A 865 -28.84 -53.41 -0.88
C PRO A 865 -28.63 -51.90 -1.18
N ALA A 866 -28.59 -51.37 -2.39
CA ALA A 866 -28.54 -51.82 -3.78
C ALA A 866 -28.09 -50.58 -4.60
N GLY A 867 -27.69 -50.81 -5.86
CA GLY A 867 -27.04 -49.90 -6.81
C GLY A 867 -27.76 -48.58 -7.14
N SER A 868 -27.25 -47.69 -8.00
CA SER A 868 -26.15 -47.62 -8.99
C SER A 868 -26.27 -46.22 -9.64
N PRO A 869 -25.55 -45.85 -10.73
CA PRO A 869 -24.10 -45.90 -10.99
C PRO A 869 -23.59 -44.55 -11.53
N VAL A 870 -22.27 -44.32 -11.56
CA VAL A 870 -21.65 -43.62 -12.71
C VAL A 870 -20.33 -44.32 -13.05
N GLU A 871 -20.21 -44.53 -14.34
CA GLU A 871 -19.35 -45.44 -15.08
C GLU A 871 -17.92 -44.90 -15.24
N SER A 872 -16.99 -45.85 -15.21
CA SER A 872 -15.59 -45.78 -15.57
C SER A 872 -15.35 -45.39 -17.04
N LEU A 873 -14.18 -44.86 -17.37
CA LEU A 873 -13.14 -45.63 -18.09
C LEU A 873 -11.82 -44.84 -18.22
N VAL A 874 -10.79 -45.53 -17.76
CA VAL A 874 -9.33 -45.35 -17.87
C VAL A 874 -8.90 -46.29 -19.05
N PRO A 875 -7.64 -46.43 -19.51
CA PRO A 875 -6.57 -45.49 -19.90
C PRO A 875 -5.90 -45.81 -21.28
N THR A 876 -5.06 -44.88 -21.77
CA THR A 876 -3.73 -45.08 -22.46
C THR A 876 -3.65 -45.93 -23.76
N PRO A 877 -2.53 -45.96 -24.54
CA PRO A 877 -1.21 -45.32 -24.36
C PRO A 877 -0.65 -44.58 -25.61
N GLU A 878 0.41 -43.83 -25.38
CA GLU A 878 1.41 -43.36 -26.35
C GLU A 878 2.14 -44.54 -27.07
N PRO A 879 2.73 -44.37 -28.28
CA PRO A 879 3.99 -43.63 -28.40
C PRO A 879 4.21 -42.81 -29.70
N ALA A 880 5.24 -41.96 -29.62
CA ALA A 880 5.80 -40.98 -30.56
C ALA A 880 6.41 -41.55 -31.87
N PRO A 881 7.20 -40.79 -32.65
CA PRO A 881 6.91 -39.54 -33.38
C PRO A 881 7.36 -39.61 -34.87
N THR A 882 6.76 -38.85 -35.79
CA THR A 882 7.43 -38.51 -37.07
C THR A 882 7.04 -37.14 -37.63
N SER A 883 8.09 -36.42 -37.99
CA SER A 883 8.25 -35.32 -38.95
C SER A 883 7.17 -35.09 -40.00
N GLY A 884 6.95 -33.82 -40.36
CA GLY A 884 6.66 -33.45 -41.75
C GLY A 884 5.65 -32.32 -41.93
N SER A 885 6.18 -31.11 -42.17
CA SER A 885 5.75 -30.14 -43.18
C SER A 885 4.37 -30.29 -43.84
N GLY A 886 3.62 -29.17 -43.88
CA GLY A 886 3.00 -28.74 -45.14
C GLY A 886 1.52 -28.34 -45.07
N VAL A 887 1.31 -27.02 -45.18
CA VAL A 887 0.38 -26.34 -46.09
C VAL A 887 -1.11 -26.78 -46.10
N GLY A 888 -1.95 -25.86 -45.62
CA GLY A 888 -3.00 -25.25 -46.46
C GLY A 888 -4.42 -25.81 -46.38
N GLY A 889 -5.36 -24.88 -46.19
CA GLY A 889 -6.60 -24.86 -46.98
C GLY A 889 -7.90 -25.25 -46.28
N ASP A 890 -8.69 -24.21 -46.01
CA ASP A 890 -10.15 -24.08 -46.17
C ASP A 890 -11.13 -24.92 -45.31
N GLY A 891 -12.00 -24.17 -44.62
CA GLY A 891 -13.19 -24.64 -43.89
C GLY A 891 -13.73 -23.58 -42.95
#